data_AF-A0A9P1C9H7-F1
#
_entry.id   AF-A0A9P1C9H7-F1
#
_cell.length_a   1.000
_cell.length_b   1.000
_cell.length_c   1.000
_cell.angle_alpha   90.00
_cell.angle_beta   90.00
_cell.angle_gamma   90.00
#
_symmetry.space_group_name_H-M   'P 1'
#
loop_
_entity.id
_entity.type
_entity.pdbx_description
1 polymer ?
#
loop_
_entity_poly.entity_id
_entity_poly.type
_entity_poly.pdbx_seq_one_letter_code
_entity_poly.pdbx_strand_id
1 'polypeptide(L)'
;MSLPWVKEVQKLLADDALPINMKASKTMAELEKAGMVWSSKLKPNQVLVHPQNRSGQMCNPHDVLQKGLAISEVGWELAKVRSPVGVQIGSGAQRDAIFDANQRLHDQSGGIMAKPSGQETIASISASHTTAFLRCVENGCKLPDDTSIEQLLHQGDDLQTMISDGWLWTVVSAKVEEEVPAVLSVLQQAYNCDHSIAKAPNELEVALSIATFYRMQPEGQKDLKKAVAQAAASVPPCKAYIKSVGDFVANFAGGESFELLKYLDYIGKHFGGTTHFGEEFTNLLAHCDWKEPSTTFPFIRVALACCQITAPKHAIKDGFSRLVVKADWDKLKNKKMVPEVLKAEAIMHAGWNMATHAQLPLEKMALPFGKLQMRLALHLLQKKGREMVQYKDMAEIKEKFAKDIVNVTTNPEQSSQAAASSDDKSSVKALAEATDAKAIALQAHKHIKLGGHYTFKNETKIWLLTDVTDERVKLVHRPFFEPEERKEVLHKDLKILKEWTKQVPHLVGDAVRSKMLPCASPFMQEELAKARAQVALYEKFQEHLNCITVLWQRIGDVDVLVSNQNQIFAGSKINKGKLLLLPMGSLQVASADQVSKTQCIITSNDLVGQVYVVQPWRCDFPKGSGLFIPYWMVKEAAKPEDACLQKHSVKLGPLHIPACTNKKQIDKGVALLCEPSEDGTKKRKVK
;
A
#
# COMPACT_ATOMS: atom_id res chain seq x y z
N MET A 1 -23.01 20.35 -10.69
CA MET A 1 -21.76 20.81 -10.05
C MET A 1 -21.86 20.43 -8.58
N SER A 2 -20.83 19.86 -7.94
CA SER A 2 -20.92 19.59 -6.49
C SER A 2 -20.92 20.89 -5.69
N LEU A 3 -21.71 20.91 -4.61
CA LEU A 3 -21.88 22.08 -3.75
C LEU A 3 -20.55 22.48 -3.08
N PRO A 4 -20.30 23.76 -2.76
CA PRO A 4 -19.03 24.19 -2.17
C PRO A 4 -18.64 23.43 -0.90
N TRP A 5 -19.60 23.22 0.01
CA TRP A 5 -19.39 22.49 1.26
C TRP A 5 -19.03 21.00 1.04
N VAL A 6 -19.58 20.35 0.00
CA VAL A 6 -19.27 18.97 -0.36
C VAL A 6 -17.77 18.81 -0.65
N LYS A 7 -17.18 19.75 -1.38
CA LYS A 7 -15.74 19.71 -1.72
C LYS A 7 -14.85 19.88 -0.49
N GLU A 8 -15.17 20.83 0.38
CA GLU A 8 -14.34 21.09 1.57
C GLU A 8 -14.48 19.95 2.59
N VAL A 9 -15.67 19.37 2.76
CA VAL A 9 -15.89 18.15 3.57
C VAL A 9 -15.12 16.97 2.98
N GLN A 10 -15.21 16.69 1.67
CA GLN A 10 -14.45 15.61 1.03
C GLN A 10 -12.93 15.76 1.23
N LYS A 11 -12.41 16.99 1.15
CA LYS A 11 -11.01 17.33 1.44
C LYS A 11 -10.63 17.09 2.90
N LEU A 12 -11.47 17.46 3.86
CA LEU A 12 -11.27 17.17 5.29
C LEU A 12 -11.27 15.65 5.58
N LEU A 13 -12.15 14.89 4.91
CA LEU A 13 -12.21 13.44 5.03
C LEU A 13 -10.94 12.76 4.48
N ALA A 14 -10.44 13.22 3.33
CA ALA A 14 -9.25 12.70 2.66
C ALA A 14 -7.90 13.10 3.30
N ASP A 15 -7.89 14.02 4.28
CA ASP A 15 -6.67 14.44 4.95
C ASP A 15 -6.20 13.39 5.98
N ASP A 16 -5.30 12.51 5.58
CA ASP A 16 -4.71 11.46 6.42
C ASP A 16 -3.90 12.00 7.63
N ALA A 17 -3.52 13.30 7.63
CA ALA A 17 -2.79 13.91 8.73
C ALA A 17 -3.69 14.38 9.88
N LEU A 18 -5.02 14.47 9.69
CA LEU A 18 -5.95 14.92 10.73
C LEU A 18 -6.39 13.76 11.66
N PRO A 19 -6.12 13.86 12.98
CA PRO A 19 -6.68 12.93 13.97
C PRO A 19 -8.21 12.94 13.97
N ILE A 20 -8.83 11.79 14.27
CA ILE A 20 -10.26 11.56 14.06
C ILE A 20 -11.18 12.63 14.71
N ASN A 21 -10.89 13.05 15.94
CA ASN A 21 -11.69 14.08 16.62
C ASN A 21 -11.53 15.46 15.97
N MET A 22 -10.32 15.81 15.52
CA MET A 22 -10.10 17.07 14.78
C MET A 22 -10.76 17.05 13.41
N LYS A 23 -10.78 15.88 12.75
CA LYS A 23 -11.47 15.66 11.47
C LYS A 23 -12.99 15.81 11.63
N ALA A 24 -13.58 15.19 12.66
CA ALA A 24 -15.00 15.34 12.97
C ALA A 24 -15.38 16.78 13.36
N SER A 25 -14.67 17.43 14.28
CA SER A 25 -14.97 18.81 14.69
C SER A 25 -14.88 19.82 13.53
N LYS A 26 -13.87 19.69 12.65
CA LYS A 26 -13.78 20.53 11.45
C LYS A 26 -14.91 20.24 10.45
N THR A 27 -15.29 18.96 10.29
CA THR A 27 -16.40 18.56 9.41
C THR A 27 -17.73 19.15 9.92
N MET A 28 -18.02 19.02 11.22
CA MET A 28 -19.23 19.58 11.84
C MET A 28 -19.30 21.10 11.69
N ALA A 29 -18.19 21.81 11.94
CA ALA A 29 -18.14 23.26 11.77
C ALA A 29 -18.35 23.71 10.31
N GLU A 30 -17.94 22.93 9.31
CA GLU A 30 -18.20 23.25 7.90
C GLU A 30 -19.65 22.96 7.50
N LEU A 31 -20.24 21.88 8.02
CA LEU A 31 -21.66 21.56 7.83
C LEU A 31 -22.58 22.58 8.52
N GLU A 32 -22.20 23.09 9.69
CA GLU A 32 -22.92 24.15 10.41
C GLU A 32 -22.94 25.46 9.60
N LYS A 33 -21.79 25.92 9.08
CA LYS A 33 -21.73 27.07 8.16
C LYS A 33 -22.61 26.88 6.91
N ALA A 34 -22.72 25.65 6.43
CA ALA A 34 -23.53 25.30 5.27
C ALA A 34 -25.04 25.16 5.58
N GLY A 35 -25.47 25.33 6.83
CA GLY A 35 -26.86 25.13 7.27
C GLY A 35 -27.30 23.66 7.24
N MET A 36 -26.35 22.72 7.23
CA MET A 36 -26.59 21.27 7.16
C MET A 36 -26.63 20.60 8.55
N VAL A 37 -26.37 21.36 9.61
CA VAL A 37 -26.43 20.93 11.02
C VAL A 37 -27.24 21.94 11.82
N TRP A 38 -28.10 21.45 12.73
CA TRP A 38 -28.85 22.27 13.68
C TRP A 38 -29.03 21.56 15.02
N SER A 39 -29.49 22.28 16.04
CA SER A 39 -29.86 21.71 17.33
C SER A 39 -31.38 21.54 17.45
N SER A 40 -31.84 20.39 17.93
CA SER A 40 -33.27 20.08 18.10
C SER A 40 -33.53 19.38 19.44
N LYS A 41 -34.60 19.73 20.16
CA LYS A 41 -35.07 18.93 21.30
C LYS A 41 -35.84 17.71 20.77
N LEU A 42 -35.46 16.50 21.17
CA LEU A 42 -36.04 15.24 20.67
C LEU A 42 -36.36 14.28 21.81
N LYS A 43 -37.54 13.66 21.75
CA LYS A 43 -37.97 12.55 22.62
C LYS A 43 -37.37 11.22 22.15
N PRO A 44 -37.24 10.19 23.01
CA PRO A 44 -36.75 8.87 22.63
C PRO A 44 -37.50 8.31 21.41
N ASN A 45 -38.84 8.31 21.45
CA ASN A 45 -39.69 7.81 20.36
C ASN A 45 -39.63 8.59 19.02
N GLN A 46 -38.79 9.63 18.90
CA GLN A 46 -38.51 10.28 17.60
C GLN A 46 -37.22 9.77 16.94
N VAL A 47 -36.46 8.91 17.62
CA VAL A 47 -35.06 8.57 17.28
C VAL A 47 -34.85 7.06 17.12
N LEU A 48 -34.48 6.62 15.92
CA LEU A 48 -34.00 5.26 15.64
C LEU A 48 -32.48 5.14 15.85
N VAL A 49 -31.92 3.94 15.66
CA VAL A 49 -30.47 3.74 15.51
C VAL A 49 -30.13 3.76 14.02
N HIS A 50 -29.12 4.53 13.60
CA HIS A 50 -28.73 4.57 12.18
C HIS A 50 -28.02 3.27 11.76
N PRO A 51 -28.32 2.68 10.59
CA PRO A 51 -27.69 1.44 10.10
C PRO A 51 -26.16 1.45 10.10
N GLN A 52 -25.54 2.61 9.86
CA GLN A 52 -24.08 2.73 9.88
C GLN A 52 -23.49 2.75 11.30
N ASN A 53 -24.30 2.98 12.35
CA ASN A 53 -23.81 3.12 13.72
C ASN A 53 -22.97 1.92 14.18
N ARG A 54 -21.91 2.21 14.95
CA ARG A 54 -20.87 1.27 15.36
C ARG A 54 -20.31 0.44 14.18
N SER A 55 -20.03 1.10 13.05
CA SER A 55 -19.47 0.46 11.85
C SER A 55 -20.37 -0.65 11.31
N GLY A 56 -21.68 -0.36 11.19
CA GLY A 56 -22.70 -1.30 10.73
C GLY A 56 -23.25 -2.25 11.80
N GLN A 57 -22.80 -2.16 13.05
CA GLN A 57 -23.19 -3.10 14.11
C GLN A 57 -24.52 -2.77 14.78
N MET A 58 -25.05 -1.54 14.69
CA MET A 58 -26.21 -1.10 15.49
C MET A 58 -25.94 -1.24 17.01
N CYS A 59 -27.01 -1.22 17.82
CA CYS A 59 -26.94 -1.52 19.26
C CYS A 59 -27.09 -3.03 19.50
N ASN A 60 -26.41 -3.57 20.52
CA ASN A 60 -26.68 -4.92 21.03
C ASN A 60 -27.82 -4.83 22.07
N PRO A 61 -28.94 -5.57 21.93
CA PRO A 61 -30.08 -5.47 22.85
C PRO A 61 -29.73 -5.71 24.33
N HIS A 62 -28.80 -6.64 24.60
CA HIS A 62 -28.37 -6.93 25.96
C HIS A 62 -27.49 -5.82 26.54
N ASP A 63 -26.65 -5.15 25.73
CA ASP A 63 -25.90 -3.97 26.16
C ASP A 63 -26.83 -2.77 26.43
N VAL A 64 -27.93 -2.64 25.68
CA VAL A 64 -28.94 -1.58 25.90
C VAL A 64 -29.56 -1.73 27.29
N LEU A 65 -30.06 -2.93 27.62
CA LEU A 65 -30.60 -3.22 28.96
C LEU A 65 -29.53 -3.07 30.05
N GLN A 66 -28.36 -3.69 29.89
CA GLN A 66 -27.30 -3.67 30.91
C GLN A 66 -26.90 -2.23 31.26
N LYS A 67 -26.74 -1.35 30.26
CA LYS A 67 -26.34 0.04 30.47
C LYS A 67 -27.47 0.87 31.06
N GLY A 68 -28.71 0.71 30.57
CA GLY A 68 -29.85 1.46 31.08
C GLY A 68 -30.18 1.14 32.54
N LEU A 69 -30.11 -0.13 32.92
CA LEU A 69 -30.28 -0.56 34.32
C LEU A 69 -29.13 -0.04 35.19
N ALA A 70 -27.87 -0.14 34.76
CA ALA A 70 -26.74 0.40 35.51
C ALA A 70 -26.79 1.94 35.68
N ILE A 71 -27.39 2.68 34.74
CA ILE A 71 -27.68 4.10 34.92
C ILE A 71 -28.82 4.29 35.94
N SER A 72 -29.87 3.48 35.87
CA SER A 72 -31.01 3.51 36.80
C SER A 72 -30.66 3.08 38.23
N GLU A 73 -29.58 2.32 38.44
CA GLU A 73 -29.03 2.02 39.77
C GLU A 73 -28.28 3.21 40.39
N VAL A 74 -27.75 4.12 39.56
CA VAL A 74 -26.94 5.28 39.96
C VAL A 74 -27.73 6.60 39.93
N GLY A 75 -28.85 6.62 39.21
CA GLY A 75 -29.70 7.78 38.96
C GLY A 75 -29.43 8.44 37.60
N TRP A 76 -30.51 8.78 36.91
CA TRP A 76 -30.49 9.52 35.64
C TRP A 76 -30.26 11.01 35.88
N GLU A 77 -29.22 11.55 35.24
CA GLU A 77 -28.92 12.99 35.26
C GLU A 77 -28.70 13.46 33.82
N LEU A 78 -29.60 14.29 33.32
CA LEU A 78 -29.59 14.77 31.93
C LEU A 78 -28.32 15.59 31.64
N ALA A 79 -27.79 16.31 32.63
CA ALA A 79 -26.54 17.07 32.50
C ALA A 79 -25.31 16.17 32.21
N LYS A 80 -25.37 14.87 32.53
CA LYS A 80 -24.31 13.89 32.18
C LYS A 80 -24.48 13.27 30.79
N VAL A 81 -25.62 13.50 30.12
CA VAL A 81 -25.87 13.02 28.76
C VAL A 81 -25.14 13.93 27.78
N ARG A 82 -24.01 13.44 27.26
CA ARG A 82 -23.18 14.14 26.26
C ARG A 82 -24.00 14.56 25.03
N SER A 83 -23.60 15.67 24.41
CA SER A 83 -24.13 16.21 23.15
C SER A 83 -24.31 15.10 22.10
N PRO A 84 -25.53 14.62 21.86
CA PRO A 84 -25.78 13.44 21.06
C PRO A 84 -25.99 13.84 19.59
N VAL A 85 -25.59 12.96 18.67
CA VAL A 85 -25.61 13.24 17.24
C VAL A 85 -26.49 12.24 16.52
N GLY A 86 -27.42 12.76 15.71
CA GLY A 86 -28.29 11.98 14.86
C GLY A 86 -28.36 12.56 13.45
N VAL A 87 -28.72 11.71 12.49
CA VAL A 87 -28.96 12.08 11.09
C VAL A 87 -30.47 12.18 10.90
N GLN A 88 -30.95 13.22 10.22
CA GLN A 88 -32.33 13.31 9.77
C GLN A 88 -32.64 12.11 8.85
N ILE A 89 -33.75 11.43 9.11
CA ILE A 89 -34.26 10.37 8.24
C ILE A 89 -34.85 11.05 7.01
N GLY A 90 -34.27 10.76 5.83
CA GLY A 90 -34.76 11.25 4.55
C GLY A 90 -36.00 10.50 4.04
N SER A 91 -36.05 10.26 2.73
CA SER A 91 -37.18 9.62 2.05
C SER A 91 -36.73 8.49 1.12
N GLY A 92 -37.68 7.63 0.70
CA GLY A 92 -37.40 6.47 -0.13
C GLY A 92 -36.40 5.49 0.52
N ALA A 93 -35.53 4.90 -0.30
CA ALA A 93 -34.66 3.79 0.10
C ALA A 93 -33.78 4.04 1.35
N GLN A 94 -33.36 5.28 1.61
CA GLN A 94 -32.61 5.61 2.85
C GLN A 94 -33.49 5.42 4.08
N ARG A 95 -34.75 5.88 4.03
CA ARG A 95 -35.73 5.69 5.10
C ARG A 95 -36.02 4.21 5.29
N ASP A 96 -36.32 3.51 4.20
CA ASP A 96 -36.67 2.08 4.25
C ASP A 96 -35.52 1.27 4.88
N ALA A 97 -34.27 1.50 4.47
CA ALA A 97 -33.10 0.84 5.05
C ALA A 97 -32.91 1.11 6.56
N ILE A 98 -33.22 2.33 7.05
CA ILE A 98 -33.18 2.67 8.48
C ILE A 98 -34.29 1.92 9.23
N PHE A 99 -35.52 1.94 8.71
CA PHE A 99 -36.66 1.25 9.33
C PHE A 99 -36.46 -0.26 9.36
N ASP A 100 -36.06 -0.88 8.24
CA ASP A 100 -35.78 -2.31 8.13
C ASP A 100 -34.64 -2.79 9.04
N ALA A 101 -33.62 -1.96 9.26
CA ALA A 101 -32.53 -2.28 10.19
C ALA A 101 -33.01 -2.28 11.65
N ASN A 102 -33.88 -1.33 12.03
CA ASN A 102 -34.43 -1.28 13.39
C ASN A 102 -35.54 -2.31 13.61
N GLN A 103 -36.32 -2.64 12.57
CA GLN A 103 -37.32 -3.71 12.61
C GLN A 103 -36.62 -5.06 12.82
N ARG A 104 -35.60 -5.39 12.01
CA ARG A 104 -34.78 -6.60 12.22
C ARG A 104 -34.14 -6.64 13.60
N LEU A 105 -33.67 -5.51 14.12
CA LEU A 105 -33.11 -5.42 15.47
C LEU A 105 -34.17 -5.70 16.55
N HIS A 106 -35.42 -5.26 16.36
CA HIS A 106 -36.55 -5.64 17.21
C HIS A 106 -36.84 -7.14 17.14
N ASP A 107 -37.03 -7.69 15.94
CA ASP A 107 -37.39 -9.09 15.71
C ASP A 107 -36.35 -10.06 16.28
N GLN A 108 -35.06 -9.74 16.12
CA GLN A 108 -33.94 -10.55 16.63
C GLN A 108 -33.74 -10.45 18.15
N SER A 109 -34.34 -9.45 18.82
CA SER A 109 -34.12 -9.16 20.24
C SER A 109 -34.98 -9.96 21.22
N GLY A 110 -35.97 -10.72 20.73
CA GLY A 110 -36.87 -11.49 21.62
C GLY A 110 -37.75 -10.61 22.52
N GLY A 111 -38.11 -9.40 22.07
CA GLY A 111 -38.97 -8.46 22.80
C GLY A 111 -38.23 -7.48 23.72
N ILE A 112 -36.90 -7.42 23.64
CA ILE A 112 -36.07 -6.46 24.41
C ILE A 112 -36.13 -5.05 23.79
N MET A 113 -36.02 -4.94 22.46
CA MET A 113 -35.94 -3.65 21.76
C MET A 113 -37.32 -3.14 21.34
N ALA A 114 -37.54 -1.82 21.40
CA ALA A 114 -38.76 -1.19 20.91
C ALA A 114 -38.92 -1.28 19.37
N LYS A 115 -40.14 -1.60 18.91
CA LYS A 115 -40.50 -1.64 17.49
C LYS A 115 -40.43 -0.22 16.88
N PRO A 116 -40.04 -0.03 15.60
CA PRO A 116 -40.23 1.24 14.90
C PRO A 116 -41.72 1.60 14.78
N SER A 117 -42.08 2.84 15.10
CA SER A 117 -43.46 3.35 15.06
C SER A 117 -43.87 3.91 13.69
N GLY A 118 -42.88 4.28 12.87
CA GLY A 118 -43.08 5.00 11.61
C GLY A 118 -43.03 6.52 11.77
N GLN A 119 -43.13 7.03 13.00
CA GLN A 119 -43.13 8.46 13.32
C GLN A 119 -41.73 9.02 13.58
N GLU A 120 -40.71 8.17 13.62
CA GLU A 120 -39.33 8.58 13.84
C GLU A 120 -38.82 9.45 12.69
N THR A 121 -38.15 10.54 13.05
CA THR A 121 -37.62 11.55 12.13
C THR A 121 -36.09 11.60 12.13
N ILE A 122 -35.42 11.02 13.13
CA ILE A 122 -33.97 11.08 13.32
C ILE A 122 -33.42 9.65 13.55
N ALA A 123 -32.19 9.40 13.13
CA ALA A 123 -31.47 8.14 13.33
C ALA A 123 -30.10 8.41 14.00
N SER A 124 -29.89 7.87 15.20
CA SER A 124 -28.74 8.16 16.05
C SER A 124 -27.43 7.47 15.59
N ILE A 125 -26.33 8.22 15.63
CA ILE A 125 -24.95 7.73 15.43
C ILE A 125 -24.07 7.87 16.69
N SER A 126 -24.57 8.55 17.73
CA SER A 126 -24.04 8.52 19.09
C SER A 126 -25.19 8.52 20.11
N ALA A 127 -24.88 8.24 21.39
CA ALA A 127 -25.87 8.07 22.48
C ALA A 127 -26.94 6.97 22.26
N SER A 128 -26.84 6.17 21.19
CA SER A 128 -27.89 5.24 20.73
C SER A 128 -28.32 4.20 21.77
N HIS A 129 -27.43 3.74 22.66
CA HIS A 129 -27.81 2.77 23.71
C HIS A 129 -28.75 3.41 24.74
N THR A 130 -28.44 4.63 25.16
CA THR A 130 -29.25 5.42 26.10
C THR A 130 -30.63 5.68 25.50
N THR A 131 -30.67 6.17 24.26
CA THR A 131 -31.92 6.46 23.54
C THR A 131 -32.74 5.20 23.28
N ALA A 132 -32.10 4.10 22.89
CA ALA A 132 -32.78 2.82 22.71
C ALA A 132 -33.37 2.31 24.02
N PHE A 133 -32.66 2.39 25.15
CA PHE A 133 -33.19 1.97 26.45
C PHE A 133 -34.41 2.79 26.84
N LEU A 134 -34.35 4.12 26.69
CA LEU A 134 -35.48 5.01 26.98
C LEU A 134 -36.70 4.70 26.10
N ARG A 135 -36.52 4.36 24.82
CA ARG A 135 -37.61 3.82 23.98
C ARG A 135 -38.14 2.48 24.49
N CYS A 136 -37.28 1.59 24.99
CA CYS A 136 -37.72 0.30 25.55
C CYS A 136 -38.61 0.51 26.79
N VAL A 137 -38.23 1.45 27.67
CA VAL A 137 -39.04 1.87 28.82
C VAL A 137 -40.36 2.52 28.37
N GLU A 138 -40.31 3.47 27.43
CA GLU A 138 -41.50 4.17 26.90
C GLU A 138 -42.51 3.24 26.20
N ASN A 139 -42.03 2.14 25.58
CA ASN A 139 -42.86 1.19 24.83
C ASN A 139 -43.21 -0.11 25.58
N GLY A 140 -42.96 -0.21 26.90
CA GLY A 140 -43.33 -1.41 27.66
C GLY A 140 -42.54 -2.67 27.29
N CYS A 141 -41.31 -2.53 26.78
CA CYS A 141 -40.50 -3.66 26.33
C CYS A 141 -39.97 -4.51 27.50
N LYS A 142 -39.56 -5.75 27.20
CA LYS A 142 -39.18 -6.71 28.25
C LYS A 142 -37.89 -6.31 28.96
N LEU A 143 -38.01 -6.00 30.25
CA LEU A 143 -36.89 -5.83 31.18
C LEU A 143 -36.49 -7.16 31.84
N PRO A 144 -35.27 -7.29 32.41
CA PRO A 144 -34.85 -8.44 33.21
C PRO A 144 -35.57 -8.51 34.56
N ASP A 145 -35.64 -9.72 35.11
CA ASP A 145 -35.96 -10.02 36.52
C ASP A 145 -37.23 -9.34 37.05
N ASP A 146 -38.27 -9.27 36.21
CA ASP A 146 -39.58 -8.64 36.47
C ASP A 146 -39.51 -7.18 36.96
N THR A 147 -38.43 -6.47 36.63
CA THR A 147 -38.26 -5.03 36.90
C THR A 147 -39.41 -4.24 36.26
N SER A 148 -40.22 -3.56 37.08
CA SER A 148 -41.32 -2.75 36.56
C SER A 148 -40.82 -1.39 36.07
N ILE A 149 -41.40 -0.90 34.97
CA ILE A 149 -41.16 0.46 34.47
C ILE A 149 -41.59 1.50 35.53
N GLU A 150 -42.64 1.20 36.29
CA GLU A 150 -43.12 2.02 37.40
C GLU A 150 -42.03 2.22 38.47
N GLN A 151 -41.27 1.19 38.86
CA GLN A 151 -40.16 1.34 39.80
C GLN A 151 -39.04 2.25 39.27
N LEU A 152 -38.77 2.23 37.96
CA LEU A 152 -37.77 3.12 37.35
C LEU A 152 -38.24 4.58 37.38
N LEU A 153 -39.49 4.85 37.00
CA LEU A 153 -40.01 6.23 36.89
C LEU A 153 -40.21 6.94 38.24
N HIS A 154 -40.31 6.21 39.35
CA HIS A 154 -40.50 6.78 40.70
C HIS A 154 -39.20 7.10 41.45
N GLN A 155 -38.03 7.01 40.81
CA GLN A 155 -36.73 7.29 41.45
C GLN A 155 -36.47 8.79 41.75
N GLY A 156 -37.27 9.70 41.19
CA GLY A 156 -37.17 11.15 41.45
C GLY A 156 -36.00 11.83 40.72
N ASP A 157 -35.51 11.21 39.65
CA ASP A 157 -34.38 11.65 38.83
C ASP A 157 -34.85 12.16 37.45
N ASP A 158 -33.91 12.42 36.51
CA ASP A 158 -34.26 12.98 35.20
C ASP A 158 -34.92 11.97 34.23
N LEU A 159 -35.11 10.69 34.59
CA LEU A 159 -35.62 9.66 33.68
C LEU A 159 -36.97 10.03 33.06
N GLN A 160 -37.92 10.46 33.90
CA GLN A 160 -39.26 10.86 33.46
C GLN A 160 -39.18 12.06 32.51
N THR A 161 -38.35 13.06 32.82
CA THR A 161 -38.10 14.24 31.98
C THR A 161 -37.51 13.85 30.63
N MET A 162 -36.51 12.96 30.60
CA MET A 162 -35.89 12.50 29.37
C MET A 162 -36.88 11.79 28.43
N ILE A 163 -37.88 11.09 28.97
CA ILE A 163 -38.95 10.45 28.20
C ILE A 163 -40.03 11.45 27.78
N SER A 164 -40.58 12.25 28.71
CA SER A 164 -41.71 13.14 28.44
C SER A 164 -41.34 14.33 27.56
N ASP A 165 -40.18 14.91 27.79
CA ASP A 165 -39.77 16.21 27.25
C ASP A 165 -38.68 16.09 26.20
N GLY A 166 -37.90 15.01 26.26
CA GLY A 166 -36.71 14.84 25.43
C GLY A 166 -35.56 15.77 25.84
N TRP A 167 -34.48 15.72 25.07
CA TRP A 167 -33.29 16.55 25.30
C TRP A 167 -32.70 17.08 24.00
N LEU A 168 -31.67 17.94 24.10
CA LEU A 168 -31.06 18.58 22.94
C LEU A 168 -30.16 17.60 22.17
N TRP A 169 -30.35 17.53 20.87
CA TRP A 169 -29.53 16.78 19.91
C TRP A 169 -28.94 17.69 18.86
N THR A 170 -27.72 17.39 18.42
CA THR A 170 -27.16 17.90 17.17
C THR A 170 -27.67 17.01 16.03
N VAL A 171 -28.42 17.59 15.11
CA VAL A 171 -28.99 16.89 13.95
C VAL A 171 -28.23 17.27 12.69
N VAL A 172 -27.81 16.27 11.92
CA VAL A 172 -27.20 16.38 10.60
C VAL A 172 -28.29 16.14 9.53
N SER A 173 -28.38 16.98 8.50
CA SER A 173 -29.37 16.80 7.42
C SER A 173 -29.15 15.49 6.65
N ALA A 174 -30.24 14.87 6.19
CA ALA A 174 -30.20 13.67 5.33
C ALA A 174 -29.31 13.88 4.10
N LYS A 175 -29.34 15.10 3.54
CA LYS A 175 -28.54 15.54 2.40
C LYS A 175 -27.02 15.38 2.58
N VAL A 176 -26.53 15.36 3.83
CA VAL A 176 -25.11 15.11 4.10
C VAL A 176 -24.73 13.67 3.83
N GLU A 177 -25.59 12.71 4.19
CA GLU A 177 -25.38 11.29 3.85
C GLU A 177 -25.56 11.07 2.33
N GLU A 178 -26.53 11.74 1.70
CA GLU A 178 -26.76 11.64 0.24
C GLU A 178 -25.56 12.12 -0.59
N GLU A 179 -24.98 13.28 -0.25
CA GLU A 179 -23.88 13.89 -1.04
C GLU A 179 -22.49 13.39 -0.59
N VAL A 180 -22.30 13.04 0.69
CA VAL A 180 -21.03 12.56 1.24
C VAL A 180 -21.23 11.44 2.30
N PRO A 181 -21.61 10.21 1.89
CA PRO A 181 -21.91 9.10 2.82
C PRO A 181 -20.82 8.83 3.87
N ALA A 182 -19.55 9.00 3.48
CA ALA A 182 -18.39 8.75 4.33
C ALA A 182 -18.32 9.64 5.59
N VAL A 183 -19.02 10.79 5.63
CA VAL A 183 -19.11 11.66 6.82
C VAL A 183 -19.58 10.87 8.04
N LEU A 184 -20.60 10.01 7.88
CA LEU A 184 -21.21 9.32 9.00
C LEU A 184 -20.21 8.40 9.71
N SER A 185 -19.33 7.74 8.96
CA SER A 185 -18.26 6.90 9.53
C SER A 185 -17.30 7.70 10.42
N VAL A 186 -16.92 8.91 10.01
CA VAL A 186 -16.02 9.81 10.77
C VAL A 186 -16.70 10.38 12.01
N LEU A 187 -17.94 10.87 11.87
CA LEU A 187 -18.70 11.37 13.02
C LEU A 187 -18.94 10.24 14.03
N GLN A 188 -19.41 9.09 13.58
CA GLN A 188 -19.60 7.92 14.45
C GLN A 188 -18.28 7.49 15.12
N GLN A 189 -17.15 7.44 14.42
CA GLN A 189 -15.87 7.06 15.04
C GLN A 189 -15.41 8.08 16.10
N ALA A 190 -15.58 9.38 15.87
CA ALA A 190 -15.23 10.42 16.84
C ALA A 190 -16.20 10.45 18.04
N TYR A 191 -17.50 10.57 17.80
CA TYR A 191 -18.49 10.65 18.90
C TYR A 191 -18.64 9.34 19.69
N ASN A 192 -18.10 8.22 19.20
CA ASN A 192 -17.96 6.99 19.98
C ASN A 192 -16.52 6.73 20.50
N CYS A 193 -15.48 7.52 20.16
CA CYS A 193 -14.13 7.26 20.69
C CYS A 193 -14.07 7.47 22.22
N ASP A 194 -14.82 8.45 22.72
CA ASP A 194 -14.94 8.75 24.16
C ASP A 194 -15.79 7.71 24.93
N HIS A 195 -16.31 6.67 24.25
CA HIS A 195 -16.89 5.49 24.89
C HIS A 195 -15.85 4.38 25.18
N SER A 196 -14.59 4.57 24.77
CA SER A 196 -13.45 3.73 25.23
C SER A 196 -13.29 3.69 26.76
N ILE A 197 -13.91 4.63 27.49
CA ILE A 197 -13.96 4.69 28.95
C ILE A 197 -15.20 3.96 29.54
N ALA A 198 -16.26 3.71 28.76
CA ALA A 198 -17.55 3.20 29.27
C ALA A 198 -17.84 1.71 28.96
N LYS A 199 -17.38 1.20 27.81
CA LYS A 199 -17.18 -0.24 27.52
C LYS A 199 -16.35 -0.30 26.24
N ALA A 200 -15.06 -0.59 26.38
CA ALA A 200 -14.14 -0.52 25.26
C ALA A 200 -14.41 -1.63 24.24
N PRO A 201 -14.19 -1.40 22.93
CA PRO A 201 -14.63 -2.33 21.89
C PRO A 201 -13.90 -3.67 21.98
N ASN A 202 -14.64 -4.76 21.73
CA ASN A 202 -14.06 -6.10 21.67
C ASN A 202 -13.46 -6.41 20.28
N GLU A 203 -12.73 -7.51 20.19
CA GLU A 203 -11.96 -7.88 19.01
C GLU A 203 -12.82 -8.18 17.77
N LEU A 204 -14.05 -8.67 17.97
CA LEU A 204 -15.04 -8.86 16.89
C LEU A 204 -15.56 -7.51 16.38
N GLU A 205 -15.85 -6.57 17.29
CA GLU A 205 -16.29 -5.22 16.93
C GLU A 205 -15.19 -4.43 16.18
N VAL A 206 -13.92 -4.66 16.53
CA VAL A 206 -12.76 -4.12 15.81
C VAL A 206 -12.58 -4.81 14.45
N ALA A 207 -12.77 -6.12 14.35
CA ALA A 207 -12.75 -6.85 13.07
C ALA A 207 -13.84 -6.33 12.10
N LEU A 208 -15.05 -6.07 12.58
CA LEU A 208 -16.14 -5.48 11.81
C LEU A 208 -15.84 -4.02 11.40
N SER A 209 -15.15 -3.27 12.25
CA SER A 209 -14.66 -1.93 11.89
C SER A 209 -13.62 -1.99 10.77
N ILE A 210 -12.66 -2.93 10.83
CA ILE A 210 -11.70 -3.18 9.75
C ILE A 210 -12.43 -3.55 8.44
N ALA A 211 -13.40 -4.45 8.50
CA ALA A 211 -14.22 -4.83 7.34
C ALA A 211 -14.99 -3.62 6.73
N THR A 212 -15.45 -2.69 7.58
CA THR A 212 -16.14 -1.46 7.15
C THR A 212 -15.17 -0.48 6.51
N PHE A 213 -14.01 -0.20 7.13
CA PHE A 213 -12.97 0.64 6.53
C PHE A 213 -12.39 0.05 5.23
N TYR A 214 -12.40 -1.27 5.06
CA TYR A 214 -12.02 -1.90 3.79
C TYR A 214 -13.07 -1.67 2.70
N ARG A 215 -14.37 -1.67 3.04
CA ARG A 215 -15.47 -1.42 2.09
C ARG A 215 -15.62 0.04 1.67
N MET A 216 -15.30 0.99 2.55
CA MET A 216 -15.39 2.42 2.25
C MET A 216 -14.24 2.92 1.36
N GLN A 217 -13.22 2.10 1.12
CA GLN A 217 -12.15 2.45 0.19
C GLN A 217 -12.64 2.34 -1.26
N PRO A 218 -12.18 3.23 -2.17
CA PRO A 218 -12.55 3.17 -3.57
C PRO A 218 -12.25 1.81 -4.21
N GLU A 219 -13.12 1.39 -5.12
CA GLU A 219 -12.92 0.18 -5.91
C GLU A 219 -11.61 0.27 -6.72
N GLY A 220 -10.86 -0.83 -6.77
CA GLY A 220 -9.49 -0.86 -7.28
C GLY A 220 -8.40 -0.26 -6.36
N GLN A 221 -8.76 0.30 -5.19
CA GLN A 221 -7.80 0.83 -4.21
C GLN A 221 -7.90 0.20 -2.80
N LYS A 222 -8.71 -0.86 -2.63
CA LYS A 222 -8.95 -1.52 -1.34
C LYS A 222 -7.66 -2.12 -0.76
N ASP A 223 -7.18 -1.57 0.35
CA ASP A 223 -6.04 -2.06 1.13
C ASP A 223 -6.46 -2.37 2.57
N LEU A 224 -6.31 -3.63 2.96
CA LEU A 224 -6.64 -4.09 4.32
C LEU A 224 -5.70 -3.51 5.37
N LYS A 225 -4.45 -3.17 5.03
CA LYS A 225 -3.51 -2.53 5.96
C LYS A 225 -3.95 -1.11 6.29
N LYS A 226 -4.47 -0.36 5.32
CA LYS A 226 -5.10 0.95 5.56
C LYS A 226 -6.32 0.82 6.47
N ALA A 227 -7.18 -0.16 6.21
CA ALA A 227 -8.35 -0.44 7.06
C ALA A 227 -7.97 -0.79 8.52
N VAL A 228 -6.91 -1.59 8.72
CA VAL A 228 -6.35 -1.90 10.05
C VAL A 228 -5.76 -0.65 10.71
N ALA A 229 -5.03 0.19 9.97
CA ALA A 229 -4.50 1.45 10.50
C ALA A 229 -5.62 2.42 10.92
N GLN A 230 -6.69 2.52 10.13
CA GLN A 230 -7.86 3.36 10.43
C GLN A 230 -8.64 2.85 11.65
N ALA A 231 -8.76 1.53 11.84
CA ALA A 231 -9.30 0.95 13.06
C ALA A 231 -8.38 1.16 14.29
N ALA A 232 -7.05 1.16 14.09
CA ALA A 232 -6.08 1.45 15.15
C ALA A 232 -6.09 2.94 15.60
N ALA A 233 -6.57 3.84 14.75
CA ALA A 233 -6.66 5.27 15.03
C ALA A 233 -7.67 5.61 16.15
N SER A 234 -8.74 4.82 16.31
CA SER A 234 -9.68 4.90 17.45
C SER A 234 -9.15 4.30 18.76
N VAL A 235 -7.87 3.89 18.80
CA VAL A 235 -7.18 3.35 20.00
C VAL A 235 -7.97 2.25 20.74
N PRO A 236 -8.38 1.16 20.05
CA PRO A 236 -9.08 0.05 20.71
C PRO A 236 -8.17 -0.67 21.72
N PRO A 237 -8.71 -1.38 22.73
CA PRO A 237 -7.92 -2.17 23.69
C PRO A 237 -6.97 -3.15 23.03
N CYS A 238 -7.39 -3.75 21.92
CA CYS A 238 -6.59 -4.69 21.15
C CYS A 238 -5.49 -4.02 20.29
N LYS A 239 -5.25 -2.70 20.37
CA LYS A 239 -4.29 -1.99 19.51
C LYS A 239 -2.89 -2.62 19.48
N ALA A 240 -2.42 -3.16 20.61
CA ALA A 240 -1.13 -3.85 20.70
C ALA A 240 -1.03 -5.09 19.78
N TYR A 241 -2.14 -5.80 19.56
CA TYR A 241 -2.24 -7.01 18.74
C TYR A 241 -3.29 -6.89 17.61
N ILE A 242 -3.63 -5.66 17.19
CA ILE A 242 -4.66 -5.41 16.16
C ILE A 242 -4.26 -6.00 14.81
N LYS A 243 -2.95 -6.19 14.58
CA LYS A 243 -2.43 -6.94 13.44
C LYS A 243 -3.02 -8.36 13.39
N SER A 244 -3.13 -9.05 14.53
CA SER A 244 -3.70 -10.40 14.60
C SER A 244 -5.21 -10.40 14.31
N VAL A 245 -5.94 -9.36 14.73
CA VAL A 245 -7.34 -9.14 14.33
C VAL A 245 -7.44 -8.94 12.81
N GLY A 246 -6.56 -8.11 12.23
CA GLY A 246 -6.48 -7.89 10.79
C GLY A 246 -6.11 -9.14 10.00
N ASP A 247 -5.17 -9.94 10.48
CA ASP A 247 -4.76 -11.20 9.86
C ASP A 247 -5.84 -12.29 9.98
N PHE A 248 -6.65 -12.28 11.04
CA PHE A 248 -7.87 -13.10 11.10
C PHE A 248 -8.88 -12.66 10.03
N VAL A 249 -9.14 -11.35 9.91
CA VAL A 249 -10.03 -10.81 8.87
C VAL A 249 -9.53 -11.15 7.46
N ALA A 250 -8.23 -11.05 7.21
CA ALA A 250 -7.61 -11.32 5.91
C ALA A 250 -7.79 -12.76 5.41
N ASN A 251 -7.82 -13.73 6.33
CA ASN A 251 -7.74 -15.16 6.00
C ASN A 251 -9.01 -15.96 6.32
N PHE A 252 -9.86 -15.50 7.25
CA PHE A 252 -10.94 -16.32 7.82
C PHE A 252 -12.30 -15.62 7.97
N ALA A 253 -12.44 -14.35 7.55
CA ALA A 253 -13.72 -13.62 7.65
C ALA A 253 -14.76 -13.95 6.55
N GLY A 254 -14.41 -14.82 5.59
CA GLY A 254 -15.30 -15.25 4.51
C GLY A 254 -15.36 -14.27 3.34
N GLY A 255 -14.24 -14.11 2.62
CA GLY A 255 -14.13 -13.29 1.40
C GLY A 255 -14.39 -11.78 1.59
N GLU A 256 -14.47 -11.04 0.49
CA GLU A 256 -14.83 -9.61 0.49
C GLU A 256 -16.25 -9.32 0.98
N SER A 257 -17.15 -10.31 0.89
CA SER A 257 -18.50 -10.23 1.45
C SER A 257 -18.51 -10.33 2.98
N PHE A 258 -17.38 -10.69 3.60
CA PHE A 258 -17.15 -10.83 5.04
C PHE A 258 -18.29 -11.62 5.74
N GLU A 259 -18.77 -12.68 5.08
CA GLU A 259 -19.96 -13.41 5.50
C GLU A 259 -19.79 -14.12 6.83
N LEU A 260 -18.66 -14.78 7.06
CA LEU A 260 -18.38 -15.45 8.34
C LEU A 260 -18.25 -14.44 9.47
N LEU A 261 -17.79 -13.21 9.20
CA LEU A 261 -17.69 -12.14 10.19
C LEU A 261 -19.06 -11.53 10.53
N LYS A 262 -19.93 -11.30 9.54
CA LYS A 262 -21.34 -10.91 9.76
C LYS A 262 -22.11 -11.98 10.54
N TYR A 263 -21.86 -13.25 10.22
CA TYR A 263 -22.41 -14.39 10.92
C TYR A 263 -21.96 -14.44 12.40
N LEU A 264 -20.66 -14.22 12.68
CA LEU A 264 -20.14 -14.15 14.06
C LEU A 264 -20.79 -13.02 14.88
N ASP A 265 -20.98 -11.85 14.27
CA ASP A 265 -21.70 -10.70 14.86
C ASP A 265 -23.16 -11.05 15.20
N TYR A 266 -23.87 -11.67 14.26
CA TYR A 266 -25.25 -12.11 14.44
C TYR A 266 -25.39 -13.13 15.60
N ILE A 267 -24.50 -14.13 15.65
CA ILE A 267 -24.43 -15.09 16.77
C ILE A 267 -24.13 -14.38 18.09
N GLY A 268 -23.22 -13.41 18.09
CA GLY A 268 -22.90 -12.60 19.26
C GLY A 268 -24.10 -11.84 19.79
N LYS A 269 -24.83 -11.12 18.94
CA LYS A 269 -26.03 -10.38 19.33
C LYS A 269 -27.11 -11.28 19.89
N HIS A 270 -27.47 -12.36 19.19
CA HIS A 270 -28.57 -13.25 19.59
C HIS A 270 -28.33 -13.94 20.94
N PHE A 271 -27.07 -14.25 21.28
CA PHE A 271 -26.71 -14.86 22.56
C PHE A 271 -26.16 -13.85 23.59
N GLY A 272 -26.27 -12.54 23.36
CA GLY A 272 -25.74 -11.53 24.29
C GLY A 272 -24.24 -11.67 24.58
N GLY A 273 -23.47 -12.08 23.57
CA GLY A 273 -22.02 -12.20 23.63
C GLY A 273 -21.36 -10.83 23.61
N THR A 274 -20.94 -10.35 24.77
CA THR A 274 -20.22 -9.06 24.94
C THR A 274 -18.82 -9.24 25.50
N THR A 275 -18.24 -10.43 25.37
CA THR A 275 -16.95 -10.82 25.98
C THR A 275 -15.77 -10.51 25.07
N HIS A 276 -14.65 -10.15 25.68
CA HIS A 276 -13.37 -10.05 24.97
C HIS A 276 -12.75 -11.43 24.73
N PHE A 277 -12.00 -11.55 23.63
CA PHE A 277 -11.20 -12.74 23.30
C PHE A 277 -9.88 -12.76 24.06
N GLY A 278 -9.24 -11.59 24.20
CA GLY A 278 -7.88 -11.46 24.69
C GLY A 278 -6.82 -11.77 23.64
N GLU A 279 -5.62 -11.29 23.91
CA GLU A 279 -4.47 -11.38 23.00
C GLU A 279 -4.10 -12.84 22.66
N GLU A 280 -3.97 -13.71 23.67
CA GLU A 280 -3.55 -15.11 23.44
C GLU A 280 -4.51 -15.87 22.52
N PHE A 281 -5.82 -15.74 22.74
CA PHE A 281 -6.83 -16.37 21.89
C PHE A 281 -6.82 -15.77 20.48
N THR A 282 -6.75 -14.43 20.37
CA THR A 282 -6.73 -13.74 19.07
C THR A 282 -5.50 -14.12 18.23
N ASN A 283 -4.33 -14.24 18.86
CA ASN A 283 -3.10 -14.70 18.22
C ASN A 283 -3.22 -16.16 17.74
N LEU A 284 -3.83 -17.05 18.53
CA LEU A 284 -4.10 -18.43 18.12
C LEU A 284 -5.13 -18.49 16.97
N LEU A 285 -6.19 -17.70 17.04
CA LEU A 285 -7.23 -17.62 16.01
C LEU A 285 -6.67 -17.20 14.65
N ALA A 286 -5.73 -16.25 14.63
CA ALA A 286 -5.05 -15.81 13.42
C ALA A 286 -3.94 -16.77 12.96
N HIS A 287 -3.10 -17.28 13.87
CA HIS A 287 -1.79 -17.85 13.53
C HIS A 287 -1.57 -19.32 13.92
N CYS A 288 -2.55 -20.00 14.51
CA CYS A 288 -2.41 -21.43 14.81
C CYS A 288 -2.22 -22.24 13.53
N ASP A 289 -1.16 -23.07 13.50
CA ASP A 289 -0.84 -24.00 12.43
C ASP A 289 -1.01 -25.44 12.95
N TRP A 290 -1.87 -26.19 12.27
CA TRP A 290 -2.12 -27.62 12.55
C TRP A 290 -1.15 -28.55 11.86
N LYS A 291 -0.32 -28.05 10.93
CA LYS A 291 0.60 -28.83 10.08
C LYS A 291 -0.11 -29.91 9.25
N GLU A 292 -1.37 -29.67 8.95
CA GLU A 292 -2.18 -30.47 8.03
C GLU A 292 -2.11 -29.82 6.66
N PRO A 293 -1.56 -30.49 5.63
CA PRO A 293 -1.55 -29.94 4.28
C PRO A 293 -2.96 -29.63 3.75
N SER A 294 -3.96 -30.49 4.00
CA SER A 294 -5.23 -30.43 3.27
C SER A 294 -6.17 -29.27 3.65
N THR A 295 -5.92 -28.54 4.74
CA THR A 295 -6.79 -27.42 5.18
C THR A 295 -6.10 -26.52 6.20
N THR A 296 -6.54 -25.26 6.27
CA THR A 296 -6.16 -24.30 7.33
C THR A 296 -7.14 -24.24 8.50
N PHE A 297 -8.16 -25.11 8.49
CA PHE A 297 -9.26 -25.24 9.46
C PHE A 297 -10.09 -23.96 9.69
N PRO A 298 -10.59 -23.30 8.63
CA PRO A 298 -11.37 -22.07 8.75
C PRO A 298 -12.67 -22.27 9.57
N PHE A 299 -13.41 -23.36 9.40
CA PHE A 299 -14.66 -23.55 10.14
C PHE A 299 -14.43 -23.87 11.61
N ILE A 300 -13.40 -24.66 11.96
CA ILE A 300 -13.01 -24.88 13.35
C ILE A 300 -12.55 -23.58 14.02
N ARG A 301 -11.81 -22.69 13.33
CA ARG A 301 -11.47 -21.35 13.86
C ARG A 301 -12.73 -20.54 14.17
N VAL A 302 -13.67 -20.46 13.22
CA VAL A 302 -14.94 -19.75 13.41
C VAL A 302 -15.76 -20.38 14.54
N ALA A 303 -15.82 -21.71 14.64
CA ALA A 303 -16.54 -22.41 15.70
C ALA A 303 -15.94 -22.15 17.09
N LEU A 304 -14.62 -22.12 17.21
CA LEU A 304 -13.94 -21.73 18.46
C LEU A 304 -14.23 -20.26 18.80
N ALA A 305 -14.27 -19.36 17.81
CA ALA A 305 -14.69 -17.97 18.03
C ALA A 305 -16.16 -17.90 18.49
N CYS A 306 -17.09 -18.63 17.87
CA CYS A 306 -18.49 -18.74 18.34
C CYS A 306 -18.56 -19.19 19.81
N CYS A 307 -17.83 -20.25 20.20
CA CYS A 307 -17.75 -20.68 21.59
C CYS A 307 -17.25 -19.56 22.52
N GLN A 308 -16.25 -18.79 22.07
CA GLN A 308 -15.66 -17.74 22.88
C GLN A 308 -16.61 -16.54 23.06
N ILE A 309 -17.25 -16.06 21.99
CA ILE A 309 -18.27 -14.98 22.01
C ILE A 309 -19.45 -15.36 22.90
N THR A 310 -19.93 -16.60 22.80
CA THR A 310 -21.18 -17.04 23.43
C THR A 310 -20.98 -17.65 24.82
N ALA A 311 -19.78 -17.57 25.40
CA ALA A 311 -19.41 -18.31 26.60
C ALA A 311 -20.40 -18.10 27.78
N PRO A 312 -20.70 -19.16 28.57
CA PRO A 312 -21.58 -19.06 29.72
C PRO A 312 -20.92 -18.24 30.84
N LYS A 313 -21.73 -17.58 31.69
CA LYS A 313 -21.27 -16.67 32.76
C LYS A 313 -20.11 -17.22 33.59
N HIS A 314 -20.12 -18.52 33.94
CA HIS A 314 -19.06 -19.16 34.75
C HIS A 314 -17.68 -19.27 34.05
N ALA A 315 -17.64 -19.16 32.73
CA ALA A 315 -16.42 -19.22 31.92
C ALA A 315 -15.86 -17.83 31.57
N ILE A 316 -16.53 -16.76 32.00
CA ILE A 316 -16.10 -15.37 31.80
C ILE A 316 -15.37 -14.92 33.07
N LYS A 317 -14.18 -14.34 32.92
CA LYS A 317 -13.40 -13.71 34.00
C LYS A 317 -12.90 -12.35 33.53
N ASP A 318 -13.16 -11.31 34.31
CA ASP A 318 -12.68 -9.94 34.04
C ASP A 318 -13.12 -9.40 32.66
N GLY A 319 -14.31 -9.83 32.19
CA GLY A 319 -14.83 -9.52 30.85
C GLY A 319 -14.26 -10.37 29.70
N PHE A 320 -13.20 -11.15 29.95
CA PHE A 320 -12.61 -12.08 29.00
C PHE A 320 -13.27 -13.45 29.08
N SER A 321 -13.62 -14.00 27.94
CA SER A 321 -14.04 -15.40 27.85
C SER A 321 -12.83 -16.32 27.96
N ARG A 322 -12.94 -17.36 28.80
CA ARG A 322 -11.92 -18.41 29.01
C ARG A 322 -12.49 -19.81 28.77
N LEU A 323 -13.54 -19.93 27.96
CA LEU A 323 -14.16 -21.22 27.64
C LEU A 323 -13.20 -22.10 26.83
N VAL A 324 -12.59 -21.52 25.79
CA VAL A 324 -11.44 -22.06 25.06
C VAL A 324 -10.17 -21.36 25.54
N VAL A 325 -9.10 -22.13 25.80
CA VAL A 325 -7.78 -21.69 26.24
C VAL A 325 -6.68 -22.36 25.41
N LYS A 326 -5.44 -21.88 25.46
CA LYS A 326 -4.32 -22.42 24.65
C LYS A 326 -4.17 -23.95 24.66
N ALA A 327 -4.35 -24.59 25.82
CA ALA A 327 -4.28 -26.05 25.94
C ALA A 327 -5.32 -26.80 25.06
N ASP A 328 -6.46 -26.19 24.75
CA ASP A 328 -7.45 -26.74 23.82
C ASP A 328 -6.92 -26.74 22.38
N TRP A 329 -6.24 -25.68 21.96
CA TRP A 329 -5.61 -25.60 20.65
C TRP A 329 -4.49 -26.63 20.51
N ASP A 330 -3.70 -26.85 21.58
CA ASP A 330 -2.67 -27.88 21.62
C ASP A 330 -3.27 -29.31 21.59
N LYS A 331 -4.43 -29.53 22.22
CA LYS A 331 -5.21 -30.77 22.08
C LYS A 331 -5.67 -30.99 20.63
N LEU A 332 -6.27 -29.98 19.99
CA LEU A 332 -6.78 -30.07 18.61
C LEU A 332 -5.66 -30.27 17.58
N LYS A 333 -4.45 -29.75 17.81
CA LYS A 333 -3.26 -29.97 16.97
C LYS A 333 -2.60 -31.34 17.16
N ASN A 334 -2.99 -32.11 18.16
CA ASN A 334 -2.37 -33.42 18.41
C ASN A 334 -2.66 -34.34 17.21
N LYS A 335 -1.62 -35.00 16.66
CA LYS A 335 -1.76 -35.91 15.50
C LYS A 335 -2.83 -37.00 15.70
N LYS A 336 -3.12 -37.41 16.93
CA LYS A 336 -4.20 -38.35 17.25
C LYS A 336 -5.61 -37.75 17.14
N MET A 337 -5.74 -36.42 17.32
CA MET A 337 -6.99 -35.68 17.24
C MET A 337 -7.28 -35.14 15.84
N VAL A 338 -6.26 -34.83 15.02
CA VAL A 338 -6.42 -34.26 13.66
C VAL A 338 -7.48 -35.00 12.81
N PRO A 339 -7.57 -36.35 12.79
CA PRO A 339 -8.62 -37.05 12.04
C PRO A 339 -10.05 -36.71 12.49
N GLU A 340 -10.28 -36.48 13.80
CA GLU A 340 -11.59 -36.05 14.31
C GLU A 340 -11.84 -34.55 14.04
N VAL A 341 -10.79 -33.72 14.06
CA VAL A 341 -10.90 -32.30 13.68
C VAL A 341 -11.25 -32.17 12.19
N LEU A 342 -10.65 -32.98 11.31
CA LEU A 342 -10.99 -33.07 9.88
C LEU A 342 -12.45 -33.51 9.65
N LYS A 343 -12.94 -34.50 10.41
CA LYS A 343 -14.35 -34.89 10.38
C LYS A 343 -15.26 -33.71 10.77
N ALA A 344 -14.97 -33.03 11.87
CA ALA A 344 -15.77 -31.89 12.32
C ALA A 344 -15.76 -30.73 11.32
N GLU A 345 -14.59 -30.38 10.75
CA GLU A 345 -14.44 -29.38 9.69
C GLU A 345 -15.30 -29.73 8.47
N ALA A 346 -15.26 -30.98 8.00
CA ALA A 346 -16.07 -31.45 6.88
C ALA A 346 -17.59 -31.40 7.17
N ILE A 347 -18.01 -31.63 8.41
CA ILE A 347 -19.42 -31.52 8.82
C ILE A 347 -19.87 -30.05 8.82
N MET A 348 -19.04 -29.14 9.32
CA MET A 348 -19.33 -27.70 9.26
C MET A 348 -19.36 -27.20 7.82
N HIS A 349 -18.42 -27.64 6.97
CA HIS A 349 -18.41 -27.31 5.54
C HIS A 349 -19.67 -27.82 4.83
N ALA A 350 -20.12 -29.05 5.10
CA ALA A 350 -21.37 -29.57 4.57
C ALA A 350 -22.59 -28.76 5.04
N GLY A 351 -22.65 -28.41 6.33
CA GLY A 351 -23.71 -27.57 6.89
C GLY A 351 -23.75 -26.17 6.27
N TRP A 352 -22.58 -25.54 6.05
CA TRP A 352 -22.47 -24.24 5.39
C TRP A 352 -22.82 -24.30 3.89
N ASN A 353 -22.51 -25.40 3.20
CA ASN A 353 -22.92 -25.58 1.82
C ASN A 353 -24.44 -25.76 1.69
N MET A 354 -25.06 -26.61 2.52
CA MET A 354 -26.53 -26.74 2.57
C MET A 354 -27.21 -25.40 2.83
N ALA A 355 -26.64 -24.61 3.74
CA ALA A 355 -27.06 -23.27 4.10
C ALA A 355 -27.01 -22.26 2.93
N THR A 356 -25.86 -22.17 2.25
CA THR A 356 -25.62 -21.20 1.17
C THR A 356 -26.31 -21.57 -0.13
N HIS A 357 -26.34 -22.86 -0.49
CA HIS A 357 -26.96 -23.32 -1.73
C HIS A 357 -28.50 -23.26 -1.70
N ALA A 358 -29.11 -23.23 -0.50
CA ALA A 358 -30.55 -23.11 -0.33
C ALA A 358 -31.09 -21.67 -0.48
N GLN A 359 -30.23 -20.67 -0.76
CA GLN A 359 -30.59 -19.24 -0.82
C GLN A 359 -31.34 -18.72 0.42
N LEU A 360 -31.16 -19.37 1.58
CA LEU A 360 -31.84 -18.97 2.81
C LEU A 360 -31.24 -17.66 3.33
N PRO A 361 -32.07 -16.70 3.78
CA PRO A 361 -31.58 -15.51 4.47
C PRO A 361 -30.68 -15.90 5.65
N LEU A 362 -29.59 -15.16 5.84
CA LEU A 362 -28.58 -15.43 6.89
C LEU A 362 -29.23 -15.67 8.26
N GLU A 363 -30.27 -14.92 8.58
CA GLU A 363 -31.05 -14.97 9.83
C GLU A 363 -31.73 -16.34 10.06
N LYS A 364 -32.23 -16.99 9.01
CA LYS A 364 -32.86 -18.32 9.10
C LYS A 364 -31.85 -19.46 9.30
N MET A 365 -30.60 -19.23 8.93
CA MET A 365 -29.56 -20.25 8.88
C MET A 365 -28.55 -20.15 10.02
N ALA A 366 -28.20 -18.92 10.42
CA ALA A 366 -27.15 -18.65 11.37
C ALA A 366 -27.39 -19.36 12.71
N LEU A 367 -28.61 -19.35 13.27
CA LEU A 367 -28.87 -19.98 14.57
C LEU A 367 -28.71 -21.51 14.57
N PRO A 368 -29.32 -22.29 13.64
CA PRO A 368 -29.01 -23.70 13.49
C PRO A 368 -27.52 -23.99 13.28
N PHE A 369 -26.85 -23.22 12.41
CA PHE A 369 -25.45 -23.46 12.08
C PHE A 369 -24.49 -23.11 13.23
N GLY A 370 -24.75 -22.03 13.97
CA GLY A 370 -24.00 -21.68 15.19
C GLY A 370 -24.15 -22.73 16.28
N LYS A 371 -25.35 -23.28 16.46
CA LYS A 371 -25.55 -24.43 17.34
C LYS A 371 -24.73 -25.64 16.88
N LEU A 372 -24.74 -26.00 15.60
CA LEU A 372 -23.89 -27.06 15.04
C LEU A 372 -22.40 -26.82 15.33
N GLN A 373 -21.87 -25.64 14.99
CA GLN A 373 -20.46 -25.30 15.19
C GLN A 373 -20.04 -25.37 16.65
N MET A 374 -20.81 -24.73 17.55
CA MET A 374 -20.52 -24.73 18.98
C MET A 374 -20.55 -26.15 19.56
N ARG A 375 -21.55 -26.97 19.21
CA ARG A 375 -21.67 -28.35 19.69
C ARG A 375 -20.49 -29.21 19.25
N LEU A 376 -20.08 -29.13 17.97
CA LEU A 376 -18.93 -29.88 17.45
C LEU A 376 -17.61 -29.46 18.12
N ALA A 377 -17.35 -28.15 18.23
CA ALA A 377 -16.14 -27.65 18.88
C ALA A 377 -16.09 -28.06 20.37
N LEU A 378 -17.19 -27.90 21.11
CA LEU A 378 -17.27 -28.28 22.52
C LEU A 378 -17.17 -29.80 22.74
N HIS A 379 -17.71 -30.62 21.81
CA HIS A 379 -17.55 -32.07 21.84
C HIS A 379 -16.07 -32.49 21.67
N LEU A 380 -15.35 -31.94 20.66
CA LEU A 380 -13.91 -32.16 20.49
C LEU A 380 -13.09 -31.75 21.74
N LEU A 381 -13.46 -30.63 22.35
CA LEU A 381 -12.81 -30.14 23.56
C LEU A 381 -13.23 -30.90 24.82
N GLN A 382 -14.32 -31.66 24.79
CA GLN A 382 -14.97 -32.31 25.94
C GLN A 382 -15.38 -31.29 27.02
N LYS A 383 -15.96 -30.17 26.57
CA LYS A 383 -16.42 -29.05 27.40
C LYS A 383 -17.93 -28.85 27.27
N LYS A 384 -18.52 -28.16 28.24
CA LYS A 384 -19.93 -27.75 28.25
C LYS A 384 -20.06 -26.28 27.87
N GLY A 385 -20.95 -25.97 26.92
CA GLY A 385 -21.31 -24.60 26.53
C GLY A 385 -22.59 -24.13 27.22
N ARG A 386 -23.26 -23.12 26.65
CA ARG A 386 -24.53 -22.58 27.18
C ARG A 386 -25.63 -23.62 27.33
N GLU A 387 -25.71 -24.61 26.43
CA GLU A 387 -26.69 -25.69 26.51
C GLU A 387 -26.47 -26.61 27.72
N MET A 388 -25.28 -26.58 28.37
CA MET A 388 -24.85 -27.45 29.48
C MET A 388 -24.88 -28.97 29.18
N VAL A 389 -25.28 -29.36 27.97
CA VAL A 389 -25.25 -30.71 27.39
C VAL A 389 -23.85 -31.07 26.91
N GLN A 390 -23.51 -32.35 27.03
CA GLN A 390 -22.35 -32.96 26.37
C GLN A 390 -22.87 -34.09 25.49
N TYR A 391 -22.73 -33.94 24.17
CA TYR A 391 -23.19 -34.89 23.18
C TYR A 391 -22.28 -36.12 23.11
N LYS A 392 -22.87 -37.29 22.91
CA LYS A 392 -22.20 -38.60 22.89
C LYS A 392 -21.21 -38.72 21.75
N ASP A 393 -21.60 -38.28 20.55
CA ASP A 393 -20.82 -38.38 19.32
C ASP A 393 -21.24 -37.30 18.30
N MET A 394 -20.50 -37.20 17.20
CA MET A 394 -20.81 -36.23 16.13
C MET A 394 -22.05 -36.60 15.30
N ALA A 395 -22.57 -37.83 15.38
CA ALA A 395 -23.78 -38.23 14.68
C ALA A 395 -25.03 -37.68 15.39
N GLU A 396 -25.08 -37.76 16.72
CA GLU A 396 -26.11 -37.11 17.53
C GLU A 396 -26.20 -35.60 17.25
N ILE A 397 -25.03 -34.93 17.11
CA ILE A 397 -24.96 -33.50 16.80
C ILE A 397 -25.52 -33.20 15.39
N LYS A 398 -25.26 -34.06 14.38
CA LYS A 398 -25.85 -33.92 13.04
C LYS A 398 -27.37 -34.08 13.06
N GLU A 399 -27.88 -35.08 13.77
CA GLU A 399 -29.32 -35.30 13.89
C GLU A 399 -30.01 -34.12 14.57
N LYS A 400 -29.39 -33.55 15.60
CA LYS A 400 -29.89 -32.34 16.26
C LYS A 400 -29.88 -31.12 15.34
N PHE A 401 -28.83 -30.95 14.51
CA PHE A 401 -28.78 -29.90 13.49
C PHE A 401 -29.88 -30.06 12.42
N ALA A 402 -30.12 -31.28 11.94
CA ALA A 402 -31.19 -31.53 10.98
C ALA A 402 -32.58 -31.15 11.55
N LYS A 403 -32.84 -31.48 12.83
CA LYS A 403 -34.06 -31.04 13.53
C LYS A 403 -34.13 -29.52 13.70
N ASP A 404 -33.01 -28.88 14.07
CA ASP A 404 -32.93 -27.42 14.21
C ASP A 404 -33.20 -26.69 12.88
N ILE A 405 -32.80 -27.26 11.72
CA ILE A 405 -33.09 -26.72 10.37
C ILE A 405 -34.58 -26.90 9.99
N VAL A 406 -35.16 -28.08 10.21
CA VAL A 406 -36.58 -28.35 9.91
C VAL A 406 -37.49 -27.35 10.64
N ASN A 407 -37.21 -27.10 11.93
CA ASN A 407 -37.99 -26.18 12.75
C ASN A 407 -37.98 -24.71 12.25
N VAL A 408 -36.96 -24.29 11.48
CA VAL A 408 -36.87 -22.92 10.94
C VAL A 408 -37.43 -22.83 9.52
N THR A 409 -37.40 -23.93 8.75
CA THR A 409 -37.93 -23.99 7.38
C THR A 409 -39.44 -24.10 7.31
N THR A 410 -40.12 -24.51 8.39
CA THR A 410 -41.59 -24.59 8.45
C THR A 410 -42.31 -23.26 8.72
N ASN A 411 -41.59 -22.15 8.96
CA ASN A 411 -42.17 -20.81 9.06
C ASN A 411 -41.92 -20.00 7.76
N PRO A 412 -42.97 -19.64 6.98
CA PRO A 412 -42.85 -18.62 5.94
C PRO A 412 -42.55 -17.28 6.63
N GLU A 413 -41.62 -16.45 6.18
CA GLU A 413 -41.82 -15.61 4.99
C GLU A 413 -40.55 -15.39 4.14
N GLN A 414 -40.81 -15.22 2.84
CA GLN A 414 -40.15 -14.43 1.78
C GLN A 414 -38.60 -14.28 1.68
N SER A 415 -38.11 -14.41 0.45
CA SER A 415 -36.74 -14.17 0.00
C SER A 415 -36.73 -13.64 -1.45
N SER A 416 -35.70 -12.91 -1.84
CA SER A 416 -35.50 -12.41 -3.22
C SER A 416 -34.02 -12.37 -3.61
N GLN A 417 -33.74 -12.68 -4.88
CA GLN A 417 -32.42 -12.86 -5.53
C GLN A 417 -31.88 -11.49 -6.06
N ALA A 418 -30.70 -11.28 -6.67
CA ALA A 418 -29.56 -12.09 -7.17
C ALA A 418 -28.25 -11.26 -6.97
N ALA A 419 -27.06 -11.44 -7.58
CA ALA A 419 -26.50 -12.30 -8.64
C ALA A 419 -24.96 -12.50 -8.42
N ALA A 420 -24.13 -12.72 -9.45
CA ALA A 420 -22.66 -12.84 -9.36
C ALA A 420 -21.89 -12.28 -10.58
N SER A 421 -20.60 -11.98 -10.42
CA SER A 421 -19.60 -11.79 -11.49
C SER A 421 -18.16 -12.00 -10.98
N SER A 422 -17.28 -12.56 -11.81
CA SER A 422 -15.85 -12.82 -11.50
C SER A 422 -14.89 -11.84 -12.17
N ASP A 423 -13.73 -11.58 -11.57
CA ASP A 423 -12.42 -11.93 -12.15
C ASP A 423 -11.24 -11.57 -11.21
N ASP A 424 -10.07 -12.17 -11.47
CA ASP A 424 -8.96 -12.34 -10.53
C ASP A 424 -7.97 -11.15 -10.47
N LYS A 425 -7.75 -10.61 -9.25
CA LYS A 425 -6.39 -10.32 -8.70
C LYS A 425 -6.40 -9.85 -7.23
N SER A 426 -5.78 -10.66 -6.36
CA SER A 426 -5.32 -10.34 -5.00
C SER A 426 -6.32 -9.65 -4.06
N SER A 427 -7.32 -10.41 -3.59
CA SER A 427 -8.35 -10.00 -2.64
C SER A 427 -8.36 -10.85 -1.36
N VAL A 428 -9.32 -10.59 -0.45
CA VAL A 428 -9.59 -11.43 0.74
C VAL A 428 -10.09 -12.79 0.29
N LYS A 429 -9.38 -13.86 0.70
CA LYS A 429 -9.56 -15.22 0.15
C LYS A 429 -10.99 -15.75 0.28
N ALA A 430 -11.46 -16.43 -0.77
CA ALA A 430 -12.70 -17.18 -0.74
C ALA A 430 -12.53 -18.49 0.04
N LEU A 431 -13.59 -18.95 0.71
CA LEU A 431 -13.53 -20.09 1.63
C LEU A 431 -13.12 -21.41 0.94
N ALA A 432 -13.48 -21.59 -0.33
CA ALA A 432 -13.10 -22.75 -1.13
C ALA A 432 -11.59 -22.80 -1.48
N GLU A 433 -10.91 -21.64 -1.53
CA GLU A 433 -9.47 -21.53 -1.81
C GLU A 433 -8.62 -22.04 -0.61
N ALA A 434 -9.23 -22.20 0.56
CA ALA A 434 -8.59 -22.75 1.76
C ALA A 434 -8.50 -24.30 1.75
N THR A 435 -9.07 -24.95 0.73
CA THR A 435 -9.15 -26.41 0.55
C THR A 435 -8.65 -26.90 -0.82
N ASP A 436 -8.17 -26.01 -1.69
CA ASP A 436 -7.61 -26.40 -3.00
C ASP A 436 -6.21 -27.01 -2.86
N ALA A 437 -6.08 -28.28 -3.26
CA ALA A 437 -4.82 -29.02 -3.25
C ALA A 437 -3.70 -28.34 -4.07
N LYS A 438 -4.05 -27.59 -5.14
CA LYS A 438 -3.06 -26.85 -5.95
C LYS A 438 -2.55 -25.61 -5.21
N ALA A 439 -3.44 -24.80 -4.65
CA ALA A 439 -3.08 -23.68 -3.78
C ALA A 439 -2.23 -24.13 -2.58
N ILE A 440 -2.60 -25.26 -1.96
CA ILE A 440 -1.87 -25.90 -0.86
C ILE A 440 -0.45 -26.33 -1.26
N ALA A 441 -0.28 -27.00 -2.41
CA ALA A 441 1.02 -27.43 -2.91
C ALA A 441 1.96 -26.24 -3.18
N LEU A 442 1.43 -25.17 -3.78
CA LEU A 442 2.16 -23.92 -4.01
C LEU A 442 2.47 -23.17 -2.69
N GLN A 443 1.59 -23.25 -1.68
CA GLN A 443 1.78 -22.61 -0.38
C GLN A 443 2.78 -23.37 0.52
N ALA A 444 2.86 -24.70 0.39
CA ALA A 444 3.87 -25.54 1.03
C ALA A 444 5.27 -25.37 0.39
N HIS A 445 5.32 -25.11 -0.92
CA HIS A 445 6.54 -24.86 -1.67
C HIS A 445 6.57 -23.44 -2.25
N LYS A 446 6.64 -22.43 -1.37
CA LYS A 446 6.54 -20.99 -1.71
C LYS A 446 7.52 -20.47 -2.79
N HIS A 447 8.58 -21.23 -3.10
CA HIS A 447 9.52 -20.93 -4.19
C HIS A 447 8.99 -21.36 -5.57
N ILE A 448 7.99 -22.26 -5.61
CA ILE A 448 7.32 -22.75 -6.81
C ILE A 448 6.12 -21.85 -7.14
N LYS A 449 6.06 -21.36 -8.37
CA LYS A 449 5.07 -20.43 -8.91
C LYS A 449 4.76 -20.83 -10.34
N LEU A 450 3.49 -20.76 -10.74
CA LEU A 450 3.09 -20.94 -12.13
C LEU A 450 3.70 -19.82 -12.99
N GLY A 451 4.26 -20.16 -14.15
CA GLY A 451 5.06 -19.24 -14.98
C GLY A 451 6.46 -18.94 -14.44
N GLY A 452 6.85 -19.50 -13.28
CA GLY A 452 8.20 -19.37 -12.73
C GLY A 452 9.24 -20.17 -13.52
N HIS A 453 10.49 -19.74 -13.45
CA HIS A 453 11.63 -20.43 -14.07
C HIS A 453 12.46 -21.15 -13.00
N TYR A 454 12.90 -22.37 -13.30
CA TYR A 454 13.52 -23.28 -12.34
C TYR A 454 14.73 -24.01 -12.91
N THR A 455 15.68 -24.39 -12.06
CA THR A 455 16.75 -25.34 -12.38
C THR A 455 16.71 -26.53 -11.42
N PHE A 456 17.01 -27.72 -11.92
CA PHE A 456 17.25 -28.88 -11.05
C PHE A 456 18.64 -28.78 -10.41
N LYS A 457 18.79 -29.39 -9.23
CA LYS A 457 20.11 -29.54 -8.59
C LYS A 457 21.09 -30.22 -9.54
N ASN A 458 22.22 -29.56 -9.81
CA ASN A 458 23.28 -29.96 -10.75
C ASN A 458 22.91 -29.90 -12.25
N GLU A 459 21.84 -29.20 -12.63
CA GLU A 459 21.46 -28.99 -14.04
C GLU A 459 21.59 -27.52 -14.45
N THR A 460 22.06 -27.26 -15.69
CA THR A 460 22.20 -25.90 -16.26
C THR A 460 20.98 -25.44 -17.05
N LYS A 461 20.07 -26.35 -17.41
CA LYS A 461 18.85 -26.05 -18.16
C LYS A 461 17.84 -25.29 -17.29
N ILE A 462 17.23 -24.27 -17.88
CA ILE A 462 16.22 -23.41 -17.24
C ILE A 462 14.84 -23.86 -17.72
N TRP A 463 14.01 -24.30 -16.79
CA TRP A 463 12.70 -24.90 -17.01
C TRP A 463 11.59 -23.91 -16.61
N LEU A 464 10.72 -23.55 -17.55
CA LEU A 464 9.49 -22.80 -17.31
C LEU A 464 8.42 -23.75 -16.75
N LEU A 465 7.84 -23.42 -15.60
CA LEU A 465 6.69 -24.15 -15.06
C LEU A 465 5.43 -23.67 -15.79
N THR A 466 4.83 -24.57 -16.57
CA THR A 466 3.72 -24.26 -17.49
C THR A 466 2.35 -24.70 -16.98
N ASP A 467 2.29 -25.72 -16.12
CA ASP A 467 1.03 -26.28 -15.61
C ASP A 467 1.24 -26.92 -14.22
N VAL A 468 0.19 -26.92 -13.40
CA VAL A 468 0.11 -27.59 -12.10
C VAL A 468 -1.16 -28.44 -12.07
N THR A 469 -0.95 -29.75 -12.12
CA THR A 469 -1.99 -30.77 -11.94
C THR A 469 -2.13 -31.13 -10.45
N ASP A 470 -3.03 -32.03 -10.10
CA ASP A 470 -3.35 -32.32 -8.70
C ASP A 470 -2.20 -33.06 -7.98
N GLU A 471 -1.34 -33.77 -8.72
CA GLU A 471 -0.18 -34.52 -8.18
C GLU A 471 1.19 -34.03 -8.68
N ARG A 472 1.24 -33.31 -9.80
CA ARG A 472 2.48 -33.03 -10.57
C ARG A 472 2.51 -31.62 -11.14
N VAL A 473 3.70 -31.04 -11.23
CA VAL A 473 3.97 -29.85 -12.05
C VAL A 473 4.55 -30.25 -13.42
N LYS A 474 4.21 -29.50 -14.47
CA LYS A 474 4.78 -29.66 -15.81
C LYS A 474 5.76 -28.53 -16.10
N LEU A 475 6.95 -28.92 -16.56
CA LEU A 475 8.11 -28.07 -16.79
C LEU A 475 8.54 -28.18 -18.25
N VAL A 476 8.87 -27.04 -18.86
CA VAL A 476 9.26 -26.94 -20.27
C VAL A 476 10.60 -26.21 -20.37
N HIS A 477 11.59 -26.81 -21.02
CA HIS A 477 12.83 -26.15 -21.38
C HIS A 477 12.85 -25.90 -22.89
N ARG A 478 13.07 -24.64 -23.28
CA ARG A 478 13.20 -24.25 -24.68
C ARG A 478 14.65 -23.77 -24.94
N PRO A 479 15.53 -24.65 -25.42
CA PRO A 479 16.85 -24.24 -25.91
C PRO A 479 16.72 -23.38 -27.18
N PHE A 480 17.78 -22.63 -27.55
CA PHE A 480 17.69 -21.64 -28.63
C PHE A 480 17.64 -22.22 -30.05
N PHE A 481 18.27 -23.38 -30.26
CA PHE A 481 18.48 -23.98 -31.58
C PHE A 481 18.09 -25.46 -31.65
N GLU A 482 17.55 -25.99 -30.54
CA GLU A 482 17.14 -27.37 -30.35
C GLU A 482 15.62 -27.42 -30.08
N PRO A 483 14.96 -28.58 -30.27
CA PRO A 483 13.54 -28.72 -29.97
C PRO A 483 13.23 -28.57 -28.48
N GLU A 484 11.96 -28.30 -28.18
CA GLU A 484 11.47 -28.11 -26.81
C GLU A 484 11.47 -29.41 -26.00
N GLU A 485 12.06 -29.38 -24.81
CA GLU A 485 12.06 -30.49 -23.85
C GLU A 485 10.97 -30.32 -22.79
N ARG A 486 10.41 -31.43 -22.30
CA ARG A 486 9.35 -31.45 -21.28
C ARG A 486 9.68 -32.43 -20.16
N LYS A 487 9.37 -32.04 -18.91
CA LYS A 487 9.51 -32.85 -17.70
C LYS A 487 8.26 -32.71 -16.82
N GLU A 488 7.91 -33.77 -16.10
CA GLU A 488 6.90 -33.74 -15.04
C GLU A 488 7.54 -34.10 -13.70
N VAL A 489 7.15 -33.42 -12.62
CA VAL A 489 7.71 -33.63 -11.27
C VAL A 489 6.58 -33.72 -10.26
N LEU A 490 6.58 -34.78 -9.43
CA LEU A 490 5.63 -34.99 -8.36
C LEU A 490 5.76 -33.93 -7.26
N HIS A 491 4.64 -33.54 -6.63
CA HIS A 491 4.63 -32.52 -5.58
C HIS A 491 5.62 -32.80 -4.42
N LYS A 492 5.75 -34.06 -4.00
CA LYS A 492 6.69 -34.51 -2.95
C LYS A 492 8.19 -34.25 -3.26
N ASP A 493 8.52 -34.07 -4.54
CA ASP A 493 9.89 -33.96 -5.05
C ASP A 493 10.27 -32.52 -5.45
N LEU A 494 9.35 -31.55 -5.37
CA LEU A 494 9.57 -30.13 -5.71
C LEU A 494 10.71 -29.44 -4.93
N LYS A 495 11.16 -30.03 -3.82
CA LYS A 495 12.36 -29.63 -3.07
C LYS A 495 13.68 -29.65 -3.88
N ILE A 496 13.71 -30.35 -5.03
CA ILE A 496 14.90 -30.42 -5.90
C ILE A 496 15.00 -29.27 -6.90
N LEU A 497 13.93 -28.48 -7.07
CA LEU A 497 13.86 -27.32 -7.96
C LEU A 497 14.32 -26.07 -7.22
N LYS A 498 15.22 -25.31 -7.85
CA LYS A 498 15.68 -24.00 -7.38
C LYS A 498 15.13 -22.92 -8.29
N GLU A 499 14.55 -21.87 -7.71
CA GLU A 499 14.01 -20.71 -8.45
C GLU A 499 15.14 -19.97 -9.19
N TRP A 500 14.94 -19.71 -10.49
CA TRP A 500 15.84 -18.94 -11.33
C TRP A 500 15.44 -17.45 -11.29
N THR A 501 16.15 -16.68 -10.49
CA THR A 501 15.87 -15.25 -10.23
C THR A 501 16.63 -14.28 -11.14
N LYS A 502 17.46 -14.80 -12.06
CA LYS A 502 18.21 -13.99 -13.04
C LYS A 502 17.38 -13.78 -14.30
N GLN A 503 17.75 -12.80 -15.13
CA GLN A 503 17.17 -12.66 -16.46
C GLN A 503 17.29 -13.98 -17.23
N VAL A 504 16.20 -14.41 -17.87
CA VAL A 504 16.19 -15.62 -18.70
C VAL A 504 17.02 -15.33 -19.96
N PRO A 505 17.95 -16.23 -20.35
CA PRO A 505 18.67 -16.11 -21.61
C PRO A 505 17.69 -15.97 -22.78
N HIS A 506 17.90 -14.98 -23.63
CA HIS A 506 17.17 -14.78 -24.88
C HIS A 506 18.15 -14.38 -25.99
N LEU A 507 17.80 -14.67 -27.24
CA LEU A 507 18.56 -14.16 -28.38
C LEU A 507 18.28 -12.67 -28.57
N VAL A 508 19.34 -11.86 -28.64
CA VAL A 508 19.23 -10.43 -28.94
C VAL A 508 18.95 -10.26 -30.43
N GLY A 509 17.78 -9.69 -30.76
CA GLY A 509 17.36 -9.49 -32.15
C GLY A 509 18.30 -8.58 -32.95
N ASP A 510 18.46 -8.87 -34.24
CA ASP A 510 19.44 -8.21 -35.11
C ASP A 510 19.32 -6.68 -35.14
N ALA A 511 18.09 -6.15 -35.10
CA ALA A 511 17.83 -4.70 -35.07
C ALA A 511 18.35 -4.01 -33.80
N VAL A 512 18.39 -4.72 -32.66
CA VAL A 512 18.98 -4.22 -31.40
C VAL A 512 20.49 -4.36 -31.45
N ARG A 513 21.00 -5.55 -31.85
CA ARG A 513 22.43 -5.81 -31.96
C ARG A 513 23.13 -4.79 -32.88
N SER A 514 22.59 -4.55 -34.07
CA SER A 514 23.18 -3.65 -35.07
C SER A 514 23.30 -2.19 -34.60
N LYS A 515 22.38 -1.71 -33.75
CA LYS A 515 22.45 -0.36 -33.16
C LYS A 515 23.50 -0.24 -32.04
N MET A 516 23.89 -1.36 -31.44
CA MET A 516 24.88 -1.42 -30.35
C MET A 516 26.30 -1.72 -30.85
N LEU A 517 26.50 -1.93 -32.16
CA LEU A 517 27.83 -2.11 -32.73
C LEU A 517 28.64 -0.81 -32.64
N PRO A 518 29.96 -0.86 -32.32
CA PRO A 518 30.79 0.34 -32.24
C PRO A 518 30.79 1.20 -33.51
N CYS A 519 30.67 0.58 -34.69
CA CYS A 519 30.59 1.30 -35.97
C CYS A 519 29.32 2.15 -36.14
N ALA A 520 28.23 1.79 -35.45
CA ALA A 520 26.96 2.51 -35.45
C ALA A 520 26.87 3.58 -34.34
N SER A 521 27.87 3.68 -33.46
CA SER A 521 27.88 4.62 -32.33
C SER A 521 28.45 5.98 -32.73
N PRO A 522 27.67 7.08 -32.66
CA PRO A 522 28.18 8.43 -32.96
C PRO A 522 29.34 8.85 -32.04
N PHE A 523 29.32 8.40 -30.78
CA PHE A 523 30.42 8.63 -29.82
C PHE A 523 31.74 8.01 -30.31
N MET A 524 31.72 6.78 -30.82
CA MET A 524 32.93 6.13 -31.34
C MET A 524 33.43 6.79 -32.63
N GLN A 525 32.52 7.35 -33.44
CA GLN A 525 32.88 8.12 -34.62
C GLN A 525 33.54 9.47 -34.24
N GLU A 526 33.04 10.15 -33.20
CA GLU A 526 33.63 11.37 -32.64
C GLU A 526 35.02 11.12 -32.04
N GLU A 527 35.19 10.07 -31.23
CA GLU A 527 36.49 9.70 -30.64
C GLU A 527 37.51 9.29 -31.73
N LEU A 528 37.08 8.58 -32.78
CA LEU A 528 37.93 8.28 -33.93
C LEU A 528 38.37 9.56 -34.67
N ALA A 529 37.48 10.54 -34.81
CA ALA A 529 37.80 11.84 -35.41
C ALA A 529 38.80 12.63 -34.55
N LYS A 530 38.59 12.69 -33.22
CA LYS A 530 39.55 13.30 -32.27
C LYS A 530 40.92 12.62 -32.33
N ALA A 531 40.97 11.29 -32.34
CA ALA A 531 42.22 10.54 -32.42
C ALA A 531 42.98 10.85 -33.71
N ARG A 532 42.30 10.86 -34.87
CA ARG A 532 42.89 11.26 -36.15
C ARG A 532 43.42 12.69 -36.14
N ALA A 533 42.67 13.63 -35.56
CA ALA A 533 43.09 15.02 -35.45
C ALA A 533 44.31 15.19 -34.52
N GLN A 534 44.35 14.47 -33.40
CA GLN A 534 45.48 14.46 -32.47
C GLN A 534 46.75 13.87 -33.09
N VAL A 535 46.62 12.77 -33.86
CA VAL A 535 47.74 12.17 -34.62
C VAL A 535 48.28 13.15 -35.64
N ALA A 536 47.42 13.72 -36.50
CA ALA A 536 47.85 14.70 -37.51
C ALA A 536 48.56 15.92 -36.89
N LEU A 537 48.02 16.47 -35.79
CA LEU A 537 48.68 17.57 -35.06
C LEU A 537 50.05 17.18 -34.52
N TYR A 538 50.20 15.96 -33.99
CA TYR A 538 51.47 15.48 -33.45
C TYR A 538 52.50 15.21 -34.54
N GLU A 539 52.12 14.54 -35.63
CA GLU A 539 52.97 14.34 -36.81
C GLU A 539 53.43 15.68 -37.38
N LYS A 540 52.53 16.67 -37.51
CA LYS A 540 52.88 18.00 -38.02
C LYS A 540 53.78 18.80 -37.07
N PHE A 541 53.65 18.57 -35.77
CA PHE A 541 54.57 19.13 -34.78
C PHE A 541 55.95 18.46 -34.86
N GLN A 542 56.04 17.14 -35.05
CA GLN A 542 57.28 16.42 -35.30
C GLN A 542 57.99 16.88 -36.59
N GLU A 543 57.24 17.10 -37.67
CA GLU A 543 57.77 17.73 -38.89
C GLU A 543 58.37 19.11 -38.61
N HIS A 544 57.67 19.96 -37.83
CA HIS A 544 58.18 21.30 -37.50
C HIS A 544 59.48 21.26 -36.69
N LEU A 545 59.59 20.32 -35.74
CA LEU A 545 60.83 20.09 -34.97
C LEU A 545 62.00 19.62 -35.84
N ASN A 546 61.77 19.34 -37.13
CA ASN A 546 62.73 18.74 -38.04
C ASN A 546 63.27 17.39 -37.49
N CYS A 547 62.46 16.70 -36.67
CA CYS A 547 62.79 15.43 -36.04
C CYS A 547 62.85 14.32 -37.09
N ILE A 548 64.04 14.05 -37.63
CA ILE A 548 64.26 12.87 -38.46
C ILE A 548 64.21 11.65 -37.55
N THR A 549 63.20 10.79 -37.73
CA THR A 549 63.12 9.52 -37.02
C THR A 549 64.04 8.51 -37.70
N VAL A 550 65.26 8.35 -37.19
CA VAL A 550 66.15 7.24 -37.55
C VAL A 550 66.28 6.33 -36.32
N LEU A 551 65.90 5.06 -36.47
CA LEU A 551 66.18 4.00 -35.48
C LEU A 551 65.81 4.35 -34.02
N TRP A 552 64.65 4.96 -33.80
CA TRP A 552 64.09 5.30 -32.48
C TRP A 552 64.93 6.29 -31.63
N GLN A 553 65.94 6.95 -32.20
CA GLN A 553 66.61 8.09 -31.57
C GLN A 553 65.99 9.41 -32.02
N ARG A 554 65.76 10.32 -31.07
CA ARG A 554 65.15 11.63 -31.29
C ARG A 554 66.25 12.69 -31.32
N ILE A 555 66.40 13.37 -32.46
CA ILE A 555 67.35 14.48 -32.64
C ILE A 555 66.58 15.66 -33.22
N GLY A 556 66.68 16.83 -32.57
CA GLY A 556 65.99 18.07 -32.95
C GLY A 556 65.13 18.63 -31.82
N ASP A 557 65.35 19.90 -31.48
CA ASP A 557 64.59 20.71 -30.53
C ASP A 557 63.95 21.90 -31.25
N VAL A 558 62.87 22.48 -30.68
CA VAL A 558 62.50 23.85 -31.06
C VAL A 558 63.64 24.75 -30.59
N ASP A 559 64.32 25.42 -31.51
CA ASP A 559 65.42 26.33 -31.19
C ASP A 559 64.90 27.67 -30.62
N VAL A 560 64.29 27.58 -29.44
CA VAL A 560 63.58 28.62 -28.71
C VAL A 560 63.97 28.57 -27.24
N LEU A 561 64.48 29.69 -26.74
CA LEU A 561 64.79 29.89 -25.33
C LEU A 561 63.55 30.40 -24.61
N VAL A 562 63.39 30.05 -23.33
CA VAL A 562 62.27 30.50 -22.49
C VAL A 562 62.81 31.13 -21.19
N SER A 563 62.25 32.27 -20.79
CA SER A 563 62.56 32.90 -19.51
C SER A 563 61.62 32.45 -18.39
N ASN A 564 62.04 32.67 -17.15
CA ASN A 564 61.21 32.52 -15.94
C ASN A 564 59.97 33.44 -15.89
N GLN A 565 59.78 34.33 -16.87
CA GLN A 565 58.60 35.18 -17.04
C GLN A 565 57.70 34.73 -18.22
N ASN A 566 57.83 33.46 -18.64
CA ASN A 566 57.11 32.85 -19.78
C ASN A 566 57.21 33.72 -21.04
N GLN A 567 58.40 34.23 -21.35
CA GLN A 567 58.71 34.89 -22.62
C GLN A 567 59.66 34.00 -23.41
N ILE A 568 59.38 33.87 -24.71
CA ILE A 568 60.16 33.06 -25.65
C ILE A 568 61.03 33.92 -26.56
N PHE A 569 62.20 33.40 -26.92
CA PHE A 569 63.23 34.06 -27.73
C PHE A 569 63.82 33.05 -28.73
N ALA A 570 64.35 33.50 -29.87
CA ALA A 570 65.05 32.61 -30.80
C ALA A 570 66.37 32.08 -30.19
N GLY A 571 66.61 30.77 -30.21
CA GLY A 571 67.86 30.16 -29.71
C GLY A 571 69.00 30.14 -30.72
N SER A 572 68.70 30.31 -32.01
CA SER A 572 69.66 30.63 -33.08
C SER A 572 69.06 31.56 -34.14
N LYS A 573 69.70 31.64 -35.32
CA LYS A 573 69.27 32.45 -36.45
C LYS A 573 68.23 31.70 -37.28
N ILE A 574 67.02 32.23 -37.33
CA ILE A 574 65.86 31.65 -38.02
C ILE A 574 65.59 32.43 -39.31
N ASN A 575 65.70 31.77 -40.47
CA ASN A 575 65.36 32.35 -41.77
C ASN A 575 63.86 32.62 -41.91
N LYS A 576 63.46 33.64 -42.69
CA LYS A 576 62.05 34.02 -42.93
C LYS A 576 61.20 32.80 -43.32
N GLY A 577 60.05 32.63 -42.66
CA GLY A 577 59.08 31.56 -42.94
C GLY A 577 59.50 30.15 -42.49
N LYS A 578 60.55 29.99 -41.68
CA LYS A 578 61.03 28.66 -41.23
C LYS A 578 60.56 28.26 -39.83
N LEU A 579 60.06 29.18 -39.02
CA LEU A 579 59.40 28.87 -37.74
C LEU A 579 57.90 28.66 -37.95
N LEU A 580 57.34 27.62 -37.34
CA LEU A 580 55.91 27.28 -37.41
C LEU A 580 55.41 26.79 -36.04
N LEU A 581 54.95 27.70 -35.20
CA LEU A 581 54.39 27.35 -33.90
C LEU A 581 52.92 26.94 -34.05
N LEU A 582 52.57 25.77 -33.50
CA LEU A 582 51.22 25.19 -33.54
C LEU A 582 50.62 25.05 -32.12
N PRO A 583 49.30 25.26 -31.95
CA PRO A 583 48.57 25.03 -30.71
C PRO A 583 48.39 23.52 -30.50
N MET A 584 49.35 22.88 -29.84
CA MET A 584 49.15 21.54 -29.29
C MET A 584 48.53 21.59 -27.90
N GLY A 585 47.58 20.71 -27.66
CA GLY A 585 46.85 20.58 -26.40
C GLY A 585 45.88 19.41 -26.46
N SER A 586 45.03 19.25 -25.44
CA SER A 586 43.91 18.30 -25.50
C SER A 586 42.76 18.89 -26.32
N LEU A 587 42.28 18.14 -27.30
CA LEU A 587 41.15 18.52 -28.15
C LEU A 587 39.81 18.20 -27.47
N GLN A 588 38.88 19.16 -27.51
CA GLN A 588 37.47 18.96 -27.16
C GLN A 588 36.61 19.37 -28.36
N VAL A 589 35.62 18.55 -28.72
CA VAL A 589 34.65 18.93 -29.77
C VAL A 589 33.58 19.81 -29.12
N ALA A 590 33.28 20.94 -29.75
CA ALA A 590 32.25 21.88 -29.31
C ALA A 590 31.42 22.37 -30.50
N SER A 591 30.18 22.81 -30.25
CA SER A 591 29.39 23.54 -31.26
C SER A 591 30.09 24.86 -31.60
N ALA A 592 30.18 25.18 -32.89
CA ALA A 592 30.82 26.41 -33.35
C ALA A 592 30.20 27.69 -32.73
N ASP A 593 28.89 27.67 -32.49
CA ASP A 593 28.13 28.81 -31.92
C ASP A 593 28.36 29.02 -30.42
N GLN A 594 28.97 28.05 -29.73
CA GLN A 594 29.15 28.06 -28.26
C GLN A 594 30.58 28.39 -27.83
N VAL A 595 31.49 28.62 -28.78
CA VAL A 595 32.90 28.93 -28.53
C VAL A 595 33.13 30.42 -28.34
N SER A 596 33.95 30.81 -27.37
CA SER A 596 34.32 32.22 -27.19
C SER A 596 35.40 32.66 -28.19
N LYS A 597 35.37 33.93 -28.61
CA LYS A 597 36.41 34.53 -29.48
C LYS A 597 37.85 34.45 -28.94
N THR A 598 38.00 34.13 -27.64
CA THR A 598 39.28 33.98 -26.95
C THR A 598 39.82 32.55 -26.92
N GLN A 599 39.00 31.56 -27.29
CA GLN A 599 39.43 30.16 -27.37
C GLN A 599 40.20 29.90 -28.66
N CYS A 600 41.22 29.05 -28.57
CA CYS A 600 41.92 28.57 -29.75
C CYS A 600 41.14 27.39 -30.35
N ILE A 601 40.72 27.54 -31.61
CA ILE A 601 39.94 26.53 -32.32
C ILE A 601 40.64 26.05 -33.59
N ILE A 602 40.45 24.77 -33.88
CA ILE A 602 40.78 24.14 -35.16
C ILE A 602 39.45 23.77 -35.81
N THR A 603 39.21 24.27 -37.01
CA THR A 603 38.04 23.85 -37.80
C THR A 603 38.42 22.63 -38.66
N SER A 604 37.44 21.82 -39.02
CA SER A 604 37.63 20.62 -39.85
C SER A 604 36.56 20.56 -40.91
N ASN A 605 36.92 20.23 -42.16
CA ASN A 605 35.93 19.97 -43.21
C ASN A 605 35.11 18.69 -42.94
N ASP A 606 35.58 17.83 -42.03
CA ASP A 606 34.89 16.60 -41.60
C ASP A 606 33.88 16.83 -40.46
N LEU A 607 33.81 18.06 -39.90
CA LEU A 607 32.92 18.41 -38.79
C LEU A 607 31.95 19.54 -39.20
N VAL A 608 30.69 19.18 -39.48
CA VAL A 608 29.65 20.16 -39.82
C VAL A 608 29.09 20.78 -38.53
N GLY A 609 29.17 22.11 -38.40
CA GLY A 609 28.66 22.86 -37.25
C GLY A 609 29.46 22.69 -35.95
N GLN A 610 30.58 21.96 -35.98
CA GLN A 610 31.42 21.68 -34.82
C GLN A 610 32.88 22.06 -35.08
N VAL A 611 33.61 22.37 -34.00
CA VAL A 611 35.04 22.71 -34.03
C VAL A 611 35.78 21.99 -32.90
N TYR A 612 37.09 21.80 -33.07
CA TYR A 612 37.94 21.37 -31.97
C TYR A 612 38.43 22.59 -31.19
N VAL A 613 38.04 22.71 -29.93
CA VAL A 613 38.65 23.63 -28.96
C VAL A 613 39.93 23.00 -28.44
N VAL A 614 41.06 23.70 -28.57
CA VAL A 614 42.36 23.23 -28.07
C VAL A 614 42.60 23.80 -26.67
N GLN A 615 42.71 22.92 -25.68
CA GLN A 615 43.07 23.29 -24.30
C GLN A 615 44.57 23.07 -24.06
N PRO A 616 45.34 24.10 -23.67
CA PRO A 616 46.76 23.95 -23.40
C PRO A 616 47.00 23.01 -22.22
N TRP A 617 47.93 22.07 -22.38
CA TRP A 617 48.46 21.34 -21.23
C TRP A 617 49.21 22.30 -20.29
N ARG A 618 49.16 22.03 -18.99
CA ARG A 618 49.95 22.80 -18.02
C ARG A 618 51.45 22.54 -18.27
N CYS A 619 52.26 23.57 -18.03
CA CYS A 619 53.72 23.52 -18.07
C CYS A 619 54.24 24.25 -16.84
N ASP A 620 55.04 23.59 -16.02
CA ASP A 620 55.62 24.09 -14.77
C ASP A 620 57.13 23.85 -14.82
N PHE A 621 57.87 24.86 -15.30
CA PHE A 621 59.33 24.77 -15.44
C PHE A 621 60.05 24.56 -14.10
N PRO A 622 59.71 25.26 -13.00
CA PRO A 622 60.31 24.98 -11.69
C PRO A 622 60.18 23.53 -11.22
N LYS A 623 59.07 22.85 -11.53
CA LYS A 623 58.86 21.43 -11.20
C LYS A 623 59.30 20.45 -12.30
N GLY A 624 59.80 20.94 -13.44
CA GLY A 624 60.15 20.11 -14.59
C GLY A 624 58.99 19.25 -15.11
N SER A 625 57.75 19.74 -15.02
CA SER A 625 56.54 18.94 -15.27
C SER A 625 55.57 19.57 -16.27
N GLY A 626 54.82 18.72 -16.97
CA GLY A 626 53.89 19.13 -18.02
C GLY A 626 54.54 19.17 -19.42
N LEU A 627 53.94 19.93 -20.35
CA LEU A 627 54.38 19.97 -21.75
C LEU A 627 54.59 21.42 -22.22
N PHE A 628 55.84 21.75 -22.57
CA PHE A 628 56.19 23.04 -23.15
C PHE A 628 55.81 23.10 -24.63
N ILE A 629 54.80 23.90 -24.97
CA ILE A 629 54.36 24.16 -26.34
C ILE A 629 54.51 25.68 -26.59
N PRO A 630 55.50 26.13 -27.40
CA PRO A 630 55.85 27.55 -27.51
C PRO A 630 54.73 28.46 -28.00
N TYR A 631 53.77 27.94 -28.79
CA TYR A 631 52.62 28.69 -29.30
C TYR A 631 51.86 29.43 -28.18
N TRP A 632 51.65 28.78 -27.03
CA TRP A 632 50.92 29.37 -25.89
C TRP A 632 51.70 30.42 -25.11
N MET A 633 52.99 30.61 -25.42
CA MET A 633 53.86 31.62 -24.78
C MET A 633 54.20 32.79 -25.72
N VAL A 634 53.69 32.78 -26.96
CA VAL A 634 53.80 33.92 -27.88
C VAL A 634 53.01 35.10 -27.31
N LYS A 635 53.71 36.21 -27.01
CA LYS A 635 53.08 37.46 -26.58
C LYS A 635 52.82 38.39 -27.78
N GLU A 636 51.87 39.30 -27.64
CA GLU A 636 51.65 40.36 -28.64
C GLU A 636 52.71 41.45 -28.49
N ALA A 637 53.19 41.99 -29.61
CA ALA A 637 54.13 43.09 -29.64
C ALA A 637 53.47 44.41 -29.22
N ALA A 638 54.21 45.27 -28.51
CA ALA A 638 53.70 46.59 -28.13
C ALA A 638 53.48 47.52 -29.35
N LYS A 639 54.20 47.28 -30.44
CA LYS A 639 54.05 47.94 -31.73
C LYS A 639 54.21 46.95 -32.90
N PRO A 640 53.56 47.14 -34.07
CA PRO A 640 53.62 46.20 -35.20
C PRO A 640 55.03 45.95 -35.79
N GLU A 641 55.92 46.94 -35.68
CA GLU A 641 57.33 46.86 -36.14
C GLU A 641 58.18 45.89 -35.30
N ASP A 642 57.90 45.83 -33.99
CA ASP A 642 58.58 44.95 -33.04
C ASP A 642 58.18 43.47 -33.24
N ALA A 643 57.01 43.22 -33.84
CA ALA A 643 56.55 41.87 -34.15
C ALA A 643 57.48 41.18 -35.17
N CYS A 644 57.83 39.93 -34.88
CA CYS A 644 58.58 39.05 -35.77
C CYS A 644 57.76 37.85 -36.25
N LEU A 645 56.64 37.55 -35.58
CA LEU A 645 55.68 36.51 -35.95
C LEU A 645 54.38 37.12 -36.50
N GLN A 646 53.75 36.40 -37.44
CA GLN A 646 52.40 36.66 -37.94
C GLN A 646 51.50 35.46 -37.62
N LYS A 647 50.23 35.71 -37.27
CA LYS A 647 49.20 34.68 -37.08
C LYS A 647 48.56 34.35 -38.44
N HIS A 648 48.34 33.07 -38.72
CA HIS A 648 47.68 32.59 -39.95
C HIS A 648 47.03 31.22 -39.70
N SER A 649 46.39 30.63 -40.72
CA SER A 649 45.89 29.26 -40.64
C SER A 649 46.69 28.33 -41.57
N VAL A 650 47.06 27.16 -41.07
CA VAL A 650 47.71 26.08 -41.81
C VAL A 650 46.71 24.96 -42.04
N LYS A 651 46.53 24.57 -43.30
CA LYS A 651 45.72 23.41 -43.68
C LYS A 651 46.52 22.12 -43.52
N LEU A 652 45.94 21.14 -42.85
CA LEU A 652 46.50 19.80 -42.67
C LEU A 652 45.42 18.75 -42.89
N GLY A 653 45.38 18.16 -44.10
CA GLY A 653 44.30 17.29 -44.51
C GLY A 653 42.94 18.01 -44.42
N PRO A 654 41.98 17.53 -43.60
CA PRO A 654 40.70 18.18 -43.39
C PRO A 654 40.78 19.36 -42.40
N LEU A 655 41.83 19.46 -41.59
CA LEU A 655 41.96 20.45 -40.52
C LEU A 655 42.47 21.80 -41.03
N HIS A 656 42.00 22.88 -40.42
CA HIS A 656 42.53 24.23 -40.56
C HIS A 656 42.95 24.74 -39.17
N ILE A 657 44.27 24.81 -38.96
CA ILE A 657 44.89 24.97 -37.64
C ILE A 657 45.47 26.39 -37.54
N PRO A 658 45.14 27.20 -36.52
CA PRO A 658 45.77 28.50 -36.34
C PRO A 658 47.24 28.32 -35.95
N ALA A 659 48.12 29.16 -36.48
CA ALA A 659 49.57 28.99 -36.38
C ALA A 659 50.33 30.32 -36.40
N CYS A 660 51.51 30.36 -35.79
CA CYS A 660 52.40 31.53 -35.80
C CYS A 660 53.68 31.23 -36.59
N THR A 661 53.99 32.06 -37.59
CA THR A 661 55.21 31.91 -38.43
C THR A 661 55.98 33.22 -38.50
N ASN A 662 57.31 33.15 -38.67
CA ASN A 662 58.15 34.35 -38.70
C ASN A 662 58.08 35.11 -40.04
N LYS A 663 57.63 36.37 -40.00
CA LYS A 663 57.48 37.24 -41.18
C LYS A 663 58.79 37.85 -41.69
N LYS A 664 59.83 37.82 -40.85
CA LYS A 664 61.20 38.30 -41.13
C LYS A 664 62.24 37.28 -40.61
N GLN A 665 63.50 37.40 -41.04
CA GLN A 665 64.61 36.70 -40.41
C GLN A 665 64.68 37.13 -38.93
N ILE A 666 65.02 36.21 -38.04
CA ILE A 666 65.16 36.46 -36.60
C ILE A 666 66.55 36.00 -36.19
N ASP A 667 67.33 36.86 -35.55
CA ASP A 667 68.65 36.51 -35.03
C ASP A 667 68.56 35.97 -33.59
N LYS A 668 69.62 35.28 -33.15
CA LYS A 668 69.67 34.65 -31.82
C LYS A 668 69.41 35.67 -30.69
N GLY A 669 68.59 35.27 -29.72
CA GLY A 669 68.24 36.08 -28.55
C GLY A 669 67.10 37.09 -28.76
N VAL A 670 66.59 37.25 -29.99
CA VAL A 670 65.46 38.15 -30.26
C VAL A 670 64.16 37.55 -29.71
N ALA A 671 63.37 38.38 -29.03
CA ALA A 671 62.07 37.99 -28.47
C ALA A 671 61.06 37.62 -29.56
N LEU A 672 60.34 36.52 -29.37
CA LEU A 672 59.34 36.02 -30.30
C LEU A 672 57.97 36.64 -29.99
N LEU A 673 57.66 37.73 -30.69
CA LEU A 673 56.43 38.51 -30.54
C LEU A 673 55.57 38.44 -31.81
N CYS A 674 54.27 38.24 -31.64
CA CYS A 674 53.30 38.31 -32.73
C CYS A 674 52.72 39.71 -32.90
N GLU A 675 52.15 39.98 -34.07
CA GLU A 675 51.44 41.22 -34.34
C GLU A 675 50.28 41.44 -33.36
N PRO A 676 50.09 42.67 -32.85
CA PRO A 676 48.99 42.98 -31.96
C PRO A 676 47.64 42.80 -32.68
N SER A 677 46.68 42.22 -31.97
CA SER A 677 45.30 42.10 -32.45
C SER A 677 44.62 43.48 -32.52
N GLU A 678 43.73 43.69 -33.50
CA GLU A 678 43.08 45.01 -33.71
C GLU A 678 42.33 45.52 -32.46
N ASP A 679 41.73 44.61 -31.68
CA ASP A 679 41.07 44.92 -30.41
C ASP A 679 42.04 45.44 -29.32
N GLY A 680 43.34 45.10 -29.39
CA GLY A 680 44.36 45.49 -28.41
C GLY A 680 44.66 46.99 -28.38
N THR A 681 44.47 47.68 -29.52
CA THR A 681 44.78 49.12 -29.65
C THR A 681 43.91 50.04 -28.79
N LYS A 682 42.74 49.57 -28.32
CA LYS A 682 41.77 50.40 -27.56
C LYS A 682 42.04 50.50 -26.05
N LYS A 683 42.98 49.75 -25.48
CA LYS A 683 43.15 49.61 -24.01
C LYS A 683 44.42 50.25 -23.40
N ARG A 684 44.98 51.28 -24.04
CA ARG A 684 45.97 52.19 -23.41
C ARG A 684 45.53 53.66 -23.48
N LYS A 685 44.43 53.99 -22.80
CA LYS A 685 44.24 55.33 -22.20
C LYS A 685 44.39 55.20 -20.69
N VAL A 686 45.31 56.01 -20.16
CA VAL A 686 45.74 55.98 -18.75
C VAL A 686 44.61 56.45 -17.83
N LYS A 687 44.46 55.74 -16.70
CA LYS A 687 44.05 56.28 -15.40
C LYS A 687 44.90 55.62 -14.35
#